data_AF-A0AAV2A940-F1
#
_entry.id   AF-A0AAV2A940-F1
#
_cell.length_a   1.000
_cell.length_b   1.000
_cell.length_c   1.000
_cell.angle_alpha   90.00
_cell.angle_beta   90.00
_cell.angle_gamma   90.00
#
_symmetry.space_group_name_H-M   'P 1'
#
loop_
_entity.id
_entity.type
_entity.pdbx_description
1 polymer ?
#
loop_
_entity_poly.entity_id
_entity_poly.type
_entity_poly.pdbx_seq_one_letter_code
_entity_poly.pdbx_strand_id
1 'polypeptide(L)'
;MMRCTKFCKNNMSLNSLYKTFTRRKFIPDENLTKTELDRCLTTFDLTFLGVGSTLGLGIYVLVGQIASATAGPAVALSYFIAAVASVFAAFCYAEFGARVPKTGSAYVYSYVTVGELMAFIIGWNLVLEYVIGTASVARGYSNYLDSIFNNTIARHLNETLPIHFPSLSSYPDFLAFGITVLLTVILSLGVRGSSVFNNVCTILNLLVVVYAVIVGLFKVDIHNWKLTPEELPSSKFGTGGYFPYGFRGVMSGAATCFYGYVGFDCIATTGEEARNPQRAIPIAIIGSLMIVFVAYFSISCIQTLIWPYYDQDVNAPLPYVFQMVGYPVAKWIITVGALTGLSTSLLGGMFPLPRILYAMAHDGLIFKFLAKTHPKYKTPMLATYISGIFTGFMAMIFDVKTLANMMSIGTLLAYTLVAVSVLILRYRVDEEVIPMSQLHVNNEKLSNATNEYDPLESSSIDASTSAETDNPYYIRKMAKKNMSAITSSTSTMLQSTQHYSYRDIFEQIFNRENIEVQTKLSSRVSMWIITAISVFLVVLSVLLTVLINDLFNMDPGAWFSIGVVSIFVIILTIALARQPSDNKQLSFKVPWVPFIPILSVFVNINLMLKLNLDTWYRFMYWMIAGFLIYFGYGMWNSSERKLPASKLATVYEAASDAESEEEVRKSEQSPLLSQKS
;
A
#
# COMPACT_ATOMS: atom_id res chain seq x y z
N MET A 1 -32.00 0.39 -17.47
CA MET A 1 -33.17 0.85 -16.68
C MET A 1 -34.09 -0.27 -16.19
N MET A 2 -34.50 -1.25 -17.00
CA MET A 2 -35.39 -2.35 -16.55
C MET A 2 -34.86 -3.28 -15.43
N ARG A 3 -33.57 -3.21 -15.07
CA ARG A 3 -33.00 -3.92 -13.91
C ARG A 3 -33.07 -3.13 -12.59
N CYS A 4 -33.15 -1.81 -12.64
CA CYS A 4 -33.34 -0.97 -11.46
C CYS A 4 -34.79 -1.01 -10.94
N THR A 5 -35.78 -1.26 -11.80
CA THR A 5 -37.19 -1.37 -11.37
C THR A 5 -37.50 -2.67 -10.61
N LYS A 6 -36.63 -3.68 -10.67
CA LYS A 6 -36.69 -4.86 -9.77
C LYS A 6 -36.14 -4.57 -8.35
N PHE A 7 -35.47 -3.42 -8.15
CA PHE A 7 -34.82 -3.03 -6.90
C PHE A 7 -35.81 -2.70 -5.78
N CYS A 8 -36.99 -2.17 -6.11
CA CYS A 8 -38.04 -1.91 -5.13
C CYS A 8 -38.85 -3.14 -4.70
N LYS A 9 -38.66 -4.31 -5.32
CA LYS A 9 -39.55 -5.48 -5.08
C LYS A 9 -38.94 -6.64 -4.30
N ASN A 10 -37.61 -6.70 -4.15
CA ASN A 10 -36.95 -7.76 -3.35
C ASN A 10 -36.11 -7.13 -2.24
N ASN A 11 -36.62 -7.16 -1.00
CA ASN A 11 -35.84 -6.93 0.21
C ASN A 11 -34.70 -7.97 0.26
N MET A 12 -33.48 -7.60 -0.13
CA MET A 12 -32.31 -8.38 0.28
C MET A 12 -32.22 -8.32 1.80
N SER A 13 -32.13 -9.48 2.45
CA SER A 13 -31.82 -9.53 3.87
C SER A 13 -30.45 -8.90 4.14
N LEU A 14 -30.27 -8.29 5.32
CA LEU A 14 -28.98 -7.75 5.78
C LEU A 14 -27.84 -8.77 5.65
N ASN A 15 -28.14 -10.06 5.86
CA ASN A 15 -27.17 -11.14 5.67
C ASN A 15 -26.74 -11.33 4.20
N SER A 16 -27.63 -11.13 3.24
CA SER A 16 -27.31 -11.18 1.80
C SER A 16 -26.41 -10.01 1.38
N LEU A 17 -26.67 -8.82 1.92
CA LEU A 17 -25.84 -7.63 1.71
C LEU A 17 -24.44 -7.81 2.32
N TYR A 18 -24.37 -8.27 3.57
CA TYR A 18 -23.10 -8.56 4.24
C TYR A 18 -22.28 -9.58 3.45
N LYS A 19 -22.90 -10.69 3.01
CA LYS A 19 -22.23 -11.72 2.20
C LYS A 19 -21.79 -11.19 0.84
N THR A 20 -22.48 -10.19 0.29
CA THR A 20 -22.10 -9.55 -0.97
C THR A 20 -20.89 -8.62 -0.79
N PHE A 21 -20.88 -7.79 0.27
CA PHE A 21 -19.79 -6.85 0.52
C PHE A 21 -18.49 -7.51 1.00
N THR A 22 -18.60 -8.69 1.62
CA THR A 22 -17.47 -9.44 2.17
C THR A 22 -16.98 -10.57 1.26
N ARG A 23 -17.44 -10.64 -0.01
CA ARG A 23 -16.89 -11.59 -0.98
C ARG A 23 -15.40 -11.35 -1.14
N ARG A 24 -14.60 -12.40 -1.03
CA ARG A 24 -13.14 -12.32 -1.19
C ARG A 24 -12.73 -13.04 -2.46
N LYS A 25 -11.66 -12.53 -3.07
CA LYS A 25 -11.06 -13.16 -4.23
C LYS A 25 -10.10 -14.25 -3.77
N PHE A 26 -10.34 -15.48 -4.19
CA PHE A 26 -9.41 -16.58 -3.98
C PHE A 26 -8.49 -16.72 -5.19
N ILE A 27 -7.18 -16.78 -4.95
CA ILE A 27 -6.16 -16.94 -5.99
C ILE A 27 -5.37 -18.20 -5.64
N PRO A 28 -5.63 -19.34 -6.30
CA PRO A 28 -4.87 -20.56 -6.03
C PRO A 28 -3.40 -20.39 -6.43
N ASP A 29 -2.51 -21.09 -5.73
CA ASP A 29 -1.05 -20.95 -5.89
C ASP A 29 -0.60 -21.15 -7.37
N GLU A 30 -1.25 -22.04 -8.12
CA GLU A 30 -1.00 -22.27 -9.55
C GLU A 30 -1.28 -21.06 -10.44
N ASN A 31 -2.27 -20.25 -10.07
CA ASN A 31 -2.68 -19.08 -10.84
C ASN A 31 -1.91 -17.82 -10.42
N LEU A 32 -1.08 -17.86 -9.37
CA LEU A 32 -0.24 -16.72 -8.95
C LEU A 32 0.73 -16.30 -10.07
N THR A 33 1.20 -17.25 -10.89
CA THR A 33 2.18 -16.98 -11.94
C THR A 33 1.57 -16.80 -13.33
N LYS A 34 0.35 -17.30 -13.59
CA LYS A 34 -0.34 -17.10 -14.88
C LYS A 34 -0.69 -15.63 -15.09
N THR A 35 -0.43 -15.11 -16.28
CA THR A 35 -0.70 -13.70 -16.62
C THR A 35 -1.02 -13.53 -18.10
N GLU A 36 -1.88 -12.56 -18.42
CA GLU A 36 -2.16 -12.11 -19.78
C GLU A 36 -1.17 -11.02 -20.25
N LEU A 37 -0.45 -10.39 -19.32
CA LEU A 37 0.55 -9.35 -19.56
C LEU A 37 1.93 -9.96 -19.84
N ASP A 38 2.81 -9.19 -20.48
CA ASP A 38 4.17 -9.66 -20.82
C ASP A 38 5.16 -9.43 -19.67
N ARG A 39 5.88 -10.50 -19.28
CA ARG A 39 6.89 -10.46 -18.21
C ARG A 39 8.21 -9.88 -18.71
N CYS A 40 8.21 -8.57 -18.92
CA CYS A 40 9.33 -7.86 -19.52
C CYS A 40 10.23 -7.10 -18.53
N LEU A 41 9.75 -6.80 -17.32
CA LEU A 41 10.44 -5.94 -16.34
C LEU A 41 11.41 -6.71 -15.45
N THR A 42 12.63 -6.18 -15.32
CA THR A 42 13.68 -6.67 -14.43
C THR A 42 13.67 -5.93 -13.09
N THR A 43 14.36 -6.45 -12.06
CA THR A 43 14.50 -5.77 -10.76
C THR A 43 15.09 -4.36 -10.89
N PHE A 44 15.99 -4.16 -11.86
CA PHE A 44 16.58 -2.86 -12.17
C PHE A 44 15.52 -1.89 -12.70
N ASP A 45 14.73 -2.33 -13.68
CA ASP A 45 13.62 -1.54 -14.23
C ASP A 45 12.60 -1.16 -13.16
N LEU A 46 12.27 -2.10 -12.26
CA LEU A 46 11.36 -1.85 -11.14
C LEU A 46 11.94 -0.85 -10.13
N THR A 47 13.23 -0.95 -9.81
CA THR A 47 13.87 -0.03 -8.88
C THR A 47 13.88 1.38 -9.46
N PHE A 48 14.21 1.54 -10.74
CA PHE A 48 14.22 2.84 -11.40
C PHE A 48 12.84 3.38 -11.74
N LEU A 49 11.83 2.51 -11.86
CA LEU A 49 10.44 2.93 -11.87
C LEU A 49 10.05 3.53 -10.51
N GLY A 50 10.41 2.89 -9.39
CA GLY A 50 10.15 3.41 -8.05
C GLY A 50 10.94 4.68 -7.70
N VAL A 51 12.22 4.77 -8.08
CA VAL A 51 13.01 6.00 -7.92
C VAL A 51 12.45 7.09 -8.82
N GLY A 52 12.13 6.76 -10.08
CA GLY A 52 11.59 7.72 -11.03
C GLY A 52 10.23 8.27 -10.61
N SER A 53 9.36 7.45 -10.04
CA SER A 53 8.02 7.84 -9.57
C SER A 53 8.07 8.80 -8.38
N THR A 54 8.96 8.51 -7.42
CA THR A 54 9.10 9.25 -6.15
C THR A 54 9.99 10.49 -6.28
N LEU A 55 11.09 10.41 -7.03
CA LEU A 55 12.08 11.47 -7.21
C LEU A 55 11.64 12.44 -8.32
N GLY A 56 10.65 13.27 -7.99
CA GLY A 56 10.07 14.27 -8.89
C GLY A 56 9.91 15.63 -8.23
N LEU A 57 8.67 16.12 -8.14
CA LEU A 57 8.35 17.44 -7.60
C LEU A 57 8.84 17.65 -6.16
N GLY A 58 8.88 16.57 -5.37
CA GLY A 58 9.36 16.59 -3.99
C GLY A 58 10.75 17.22 -3.85
N ILE A 59 11.69 16.84 -4.72
CA ILE A 59 13.11 17.19 -4.50
C ILE A 59 13.42 18.57 -5.07
N TYR A 60 12.80 18.91 -6.19
CA TYR A 60 13.11 20.11 -6.96
C TYR A 60 12.34 21.34 -6.51
N VAL A 61 11.16 21.15 -5.92
CA VAL A 61 10.26 22.24 -5.54
C VAL A 61 9.95 22.21 -4.05
N LEU A 62 9.54 21.05 -3.52
CA LEU A 62 9.02 20.95 -2.16
C LEU A 62 10.09 21.19 -1.08
N VAL A 63 11.35 20.78 -1.32
CA VAL A 63 12.48 21.04 -0.40
C VAL A 63 12.59 22.54 -0.08
N GLY A 64 12.61 23.39 -1.11
CA GLY A 64 12.75 24.84 -0.93
C GLY A 64 11.53 25.49 -0.30
N GLN A 65 10.33 25.09 -0.72
CA GLN A 65 9.08 25.59 -0.14
C GLN A 65 8.94 25.24 1.35
N ILE A 66 9.29 24.01 1.73
CA ILE A 66 9.22 23.57 3.13
C ILE A 66 10.30 24.27 3.96
N ALA A 67 11.51 24.42 3.40
CA ALA A 67 12.58 25.18 4.03
C ALA A 67 12.16 26.62 4.31
N SER A 68 11.58 27.33 3.34
CA SER A 68 11.24 28.75 3.48
C SER A 68 9.99 29.01 4.31
N ALA A 69 9.00 28.11 4.29
CA ALA A 69 7.69 28.38 4.90
C ALA A 69 7.45 27.67 6.24
N THR A 70 8.17 26.57 6.54
CA THR A 70 7.75 25.67 7.64
C THR A 70 8.85 25.09 8.52
N ALA A 71 9.95 24.60 7.97
CA ALA A 71 10.96 23.85 8.72
C ALA A 71 12.31 24.58 8.83
N GLY A 72 12.59 25.55 7.95
CA GLY A 72 13.91 26.16 7.89
C GLY A 72 15.01 25.16 7.48
N PRO A 73 16.24 25.36 7.98
CA PRO A 73 17.34 24.40 7.80
C PRO A 73 17.03 22.98 8.29
N ALA A 74 16.17 22.84 9.30
CA ALA A 74 15.75 21.54 9.83
C ALA A 74 14.85 20.72 8.88
N VAL A 75 14.61 21.17 7.63
CA VAL A 75 13.93 20.41 6.58
C VAL A 75 14.60 19.05 6.31
N ALA A 76 15.92 18.93 6.50
CA ALA A 76 16.61 17.65 6.39
C ALA A 76 16.10 16.63 7.43
N LEU A 77 15.83 17.08 8.66
CA LEU A 77 15.23 16.25 9.71
C LEU A 77 13.77 15.92 9.39
N SER A 78 13.02 16.84 8.79
CA SER A 78 11.67 16.58 8.29
C SER A 78 11.65 15.44 7.26
N TYR A 79 12.57 15.45 6.29
CA TYR A 79 12.71 14.37 5.31
C TYR A 79 13.16 13.04 5.93
N PHE A 80 14.01 13.07 6.97
CA PHE A 80 14.39 11.88 7.72
C PHE A 80 13.19 11.24 8.44
N ILE A 81 12.39 12.04 9.15
CA ILE A 81 11.18 11.57 9.84
C ILE A 81 10.18 11.01 8.82
N ALA A 82 9.98 11.70 7.70
CA ALA A 82 9.12 11.24 6.62
C ALA A 82 9.61 9.91 6.01
N ALA A 83 10.93 9.73 5.82
CA ALA A 83 11.50 8.48 5.31
C ALA A 83 11.19 7.30 6.25
N VAL A 84 11.38 7.48 7.55
CA VAL A 84 11.08 6.46 8.56
C VAL A 84 9.61 6.06 8.52
N ALA A 85 8.70 7.05 8.43
CA ALA A 85 7.27 6.81 8.28
C ALA A 85 6.94 5.99 7.02
N SER A 86 7.52 6.35 5.88
CA SER A 86 7.30 5.66 4.59
C SER A 86 7.84 4.24 4.59
N VAL A 87 8.97 3.97 5.27
CA VAL A 87 9.55 2.61 5.38
C VAL A 87 8.58 1.62 6.04
N PHE A 88 7.80 2.05 7.05
CA PHE A 88 6.82 1.16 7.69
C PHE A 88 5.73 0.69 6.71
N ALA A 89 5.23 1.61 5.87
CA ALA A 89 4.28 1.26 4.82
C ALA A 89 4.95 0.38 3.74
N ALA A 90 6.16 0.73 3.34
CA ALA A 90 6.92 0.03 2.32
C ALA A 90 7.19 -1.45 2.66
N PHE A 91 7.51 -1.75 3.92
CA PHE A 91 7.63 -3.14 4.36
C PHE A 91 6.32 -3.90 4.19
N CYS A 92 5.18 -3.29 4.52
CA CYS A 92 3.88 -3.93 4.34
C CYS A 92 3.59 -4.22 2.87
N TYR A 93 3.89 -3.27 1.97
CA TYR A 93 3.78 -3.47 0.52
C TYR A 93 4.74 -4.53 -0.01
N ALA A 94 5.98 -4.57 0.49
CA ALA A 94 6.97 -5.55 0.08
C ALA A 94 6.55 -6.99 0.42
N GLU A 95 6.03 -7.23 1.63
CA GLU A 95 5.52 -8.57 2.00
C GLU A 95 4.32 -8.97 1.14
N PHE A 96 3.37 -8.06 0.91
CA PHE A 96 2.21 -8.36 0.06
C PHE A 96 2.58 -8.60 -1.39
N GLY A 97 3.47 -7.78 -1.96
CA GLY A 97 3.97 -7.95 -3.32
C GLY A 97 4.70 -9.28 -3.51
N ALA A 98 5.39 -9.76 -2.46
CA ALA A 98 5.98 -11.10 -2.46
C ALA A 98 4.94 -12.22 -2.42
N ARG A 99 3.84 -12.04 -1.66
CA ARG A 99 2.82 -13.08 -1.42
C ARG A 99 1.77 -13.16 -2.54
N VAL A 100 1.34 -12.02 -3.08
CA VAL A 100 0.31 -11.91 -4.12
C VAL A 100 0.84 -11.07 -5.28
N PRO A 101 1.69 -11.64 -6.17
CA PRO A 101 2.33 -10.94 -7.28
C PRO A 101 1.37 -10.74 -8.46
N LYS A 102 0.25 -10.06 -8.23
CA LYS A 102 -0.78 -9.75 -9.23
C LYS A 102 -0.90 -8.25 -9.48
N THR A 103 -1.40 -7.88 -10.65
CA THR A 103 -1.63 -6.48 -11.01
C THR A 103 -2.75 -5.89 -10.16
N GLY A 104 -2.54 -4.67 -9.65
CA GLY A 104 -3.55 -3.91 -8.91
C GLY A 104 -3.17 -3.54 -7.47
N SER A 105 -2.01 -3.97 -6.97
CA SER A 105 -1.46 -3.50 -5.70
C SER A 105 -2.49 -3.57 -4.55
N ALA A 106 -2.67 -2.49 -3.78
CA ALA A 106 -3.58 -2.43 -2.62
C ALA A 106 -5.04 -2.81 -2.92
N TYR A 107 -5.52 -2.65 -4.16
CA TYR A 107 -6.84 -3.14 -4.57
C TYR A 107 -6.94 -4.66 -4.40
N VAL A 108 -6.01 -5.41 -5.01
CA VAL A 108 -6.01 -6.87 -4.94
C VAL A 108 -5.72 -7.35 -3.53
N TYR A 109 -4.82 -6.69 -2.81
CA TYR A 109 -4.49 -7.04 -1.42
C TYR A 109 -5.72 -7.01 -0.53
N SER A 110 -6.52 -5.94 -0.66
CA SER A 110 -7.76 -5.75 0.08
C SER A 110 -8.86 -6.73 -0.36
N TYR A 111 -8.88 -7.12 -1.63
CA TYR A 111 -9.88 -8.05 -2.16
C TYR A 111 -9.66 -9.47 -1.63
N VAL A 112 -8.40 -9.87 -1.47
CA VAL A 112 -8.05 -11.18 -0.92
C VAL A 112 -8.27 -11.22 0.61
N THR A 113 -7.96 -10.14 1.33
CA THR A 113 -8.02 -10.14 2.81
C THR A 113 -9.37 -9.71 3.40
N VAL A 114 -9.90 -8.57 2.96
CA VAL A 114 -11.05 -7.89 3.59
C VAL A 114 -12.34 -8.17 2.83
N GLY A 115 -12.33 -7.99 1.50
CA GLY A 115 -13.46 -8.30 0.62
C GLY A 115 -13.80 -7.21 -0.41
N GLU A 116 -14.85 -7.48 -1.20
CA GLU A 116 -15.22 -6.77 -2.43
C GLU A 116 -15.48 -5.27 -2.23
N LEU A 117 -16.25 -4.88 -1.21
CA LEU A 117 -16.58 -3.47 -1.00
C LEU A 117 -15.33 -2.65 -0.63
N MET A 118 -14.51 -3.17 0.27
CA MET A 118 -13.28 -2.50 0.70
C MET A 118 -12.25 -2.48 -0.43
N ALA A 119 -12.17 -3.56 -1.22
CA ALA A 119 -11.39 -3.55 -2.45
C ALA A 119 -11.86 -2.44 -3.39
N PHE A 120 -13.17 -2.31 -3.66
CA PHE A 120 -13.68 -1.25 -4.51
C PHE A 120 -13.31 0.15 -4.00
N ILE A 121 -13.55 0.43 -2.70
CA ILE A 121 -13.24 1.72 -2.08
C ILE A 121 -11.77 2.08 -2.32
N ILE A 122 -10.89 1.11 -2.14
CA ILE A 122 -9.44 1.32 -2.25
C ILE A 122 -9.00 1.42 -3.70
N GLY A 123 -9.50 0.57 -4.58
CA GLY A 123 -9.21 0.67 -6.01
C GLY A 123 -9.66 2.02 -6.57
N TRP A 124 -10.86 2.48 -6.20
CA TRP A 124 -11.38 3.79 -6.60
C TRP A 124 -10.57 4.96 -6.01
N ASN A 125 -10.05 4.77 -4.80
CA ASN A 125 -9.16 5.72 -4.16
C ASN A 125 -7.76 5.75 -4.81
N LEU A 126 -7.20 4.60 -5.20
CA LEU A 126 -5.95 4.56 -5.97
C LEU A 126 -6.13 5.24 -7.34
N VAL A 127 -7.29 5.10 -7.99
CA VAL A 127 -7.59 5.82 -9.24
C VAL A 127 -7.54 7.33 -9.00
N LEU A 128 -8.12 7.82 -7.90
CA LEU A 128 -8.02 9.24 -7.51
C LEU A 128 -6.56 9.66 -7.33
N GLU A 129 -5.83 8.91 -6.52
CA GLU A 129 -4.45 9.15 -6.15
C GLU A 129 -3.56 9.28 -7.39
N TYR A 130 -3.61 8.32 -8.32
CA TYR A 130 -2.76 8.36 -9.49
C TYR A 130 -3.17 9.44 -10.50
N VAL A 131 -4.47 9.70 -10.68
CA VAL A 131 -4.95 10.80 -11.55
C VAL A 131 -4.49 12.14 -10.98
N ILE A 132 -4.76 12.40 -9.71
CA ILE A 132 -4.43 13.67 -9.07
C ILE A 132 -2.92 13.84 -8.90
N GLY A 133 -2.22 12.78 -8.51
CA GLY A 133 -0.77 12.77 -8.38
C GLY A 133 -0.09 13.10 -9.69
N THR A 134 -0.46 12.41 -10.76
CA THR A 134 0.07 12.72 -12.10
C THR A 134 -0.27 14.15 -12.52
N ALA A 135 -1.52 14.60 -12.30
CA ALA A 135 -1.91 15.98 -12.63
C ALA A 135 -1.08 17.02 -11.84
N SER A 136 -0.77 16.75 -10.57
CA SER A 136 0.05 17.63 -9.74
C SER A 136 1.49 17.74 -10.26
N VAL A 137 2.08 16.62 -10.69
CA VAL A 137 3.43 16.61 -11.28
C VAL A 137 3.40 17.28 -12.65
N ALA A 138 2.35 17.11 -13.46
CA ALA A 138 2.23 17.75 -14.78
C ALA A 138 2.15 19.28 -14.65
N ARG A 139 1.39 19.74 -13.65
CA ARG A 139 1.29 21.16 -13.33
C ARG A 139 2.61 21.71 -12.77
N GLY A 140 3.26 20.96 -11.89
CA GLY A 140 4.60 21.28 -11.41
C GLY A 140 5.62 21.36 -12.56
N TYR A 141 5.54 20.46 -13.53
CA TYR A 141 6.37 20.46 -14.74
C TYR A 141 6.18 21.75 -15.54
N SER A 142 4.93 22.12 -15.82
CA SER A 142 4.60 23.34 -16.55
C SER A 142 5.10 24.59 -15.83
N ASN A 143 4.84 24.72 -14.53
CA ASN A 143 5.32 25.84 -13.72
C ASN A 143 6.86 25.92 -13.69
N TYR A 144 7.53 24.77 -13.60
CA TYR A 144 8.99 24.71 -13.61
C TYR A 144 9.57 25.15 -14.96
N LEU A 145 8.96 24.71 -16.06
CA LEU A 145 9.31 25.16 -17.41
C LEU A 145 9.08 26.66 -17.57
N ASP A 146 7.92 27.17 -17.16
CA ASP A 146 7.58 28.59 -17.34
C ASP A 146 8.44 29.52 -16.48
N SER A 147 8.88 29.06 -15.30
CA SER A 147 9.84 29.80 -14.46
C SER A 147 11.16 30.08 -15.18
N ILE A 148 11.62 29.17 -16.04
CA ILE A 148 12.81 29.37 -16.88
C ILE A 148 12.59 30.48 -17.91
N PHE A 149 11.36 30.65 -18.38
CA PHE A 149 10.94 31.68 -19.33
C PHE A 149 10.33 32.91 -18.63
N ASN A 150 10.73 33.21 -17.38
CA ASN A 150 10.27 34.37 -16.61
C ASN A 150 8.74 34.46 -16.43
N ASN A 151 8.08 33.30 -16.28
CA ASN A 151 6.64 33.14 -16.08
C ASN A 151 5.80 33.80 -17.19
N THR A 152 6.28 33.75 -18.44
CA THR A 152 5.66 34.43 -19.58
C THR A 152 4.35 33.75 -19.98
N ILE A 153 4.29 32.43 -19.94
CA ILE A 153 3.09 31.66 -20.29
C ILE A 153 1.99 31.93 -19.28
N ALA A 154 2.30 31.84 -17.98
CA ALA A 154 1.37 32.14 -16.91
C ALA A 154 0.84 33.56 -16.98
N ARG A 155 1.69 34.56 -17.24
CA ARG A 155 1.27 35.96 -17.37
C ARG A 155 0.27 36.15 -18.52
N HIS A 156 0.60 35.64 -19.71
CA HIS A 156 -0.24 35.78 -20.89
C HIS A 156 -1.59 35.04 -20.76
N LEU A 157 -1.58 33.82 -20.22
CA LEU A 157 -2.81 33.04 -20.02
C LEU A 157 -3.70 33.64 -18.92
N ASN A 158 -3.12 34.21 -17.87
CA ASN A 158 -3.88 34.87 -16.82
C ASN A 158 -4.51 36.18 -17.29
N GLU A 159 -3.89 36.89 -18.24
CA GLU A 159 -4.47 38.08 -18.87
C GLU A 159 -5.60 37.73 -19.86
N THR A 160 -5.46 36.62 -20.60
CA THR A 160 -6.39 36.25 -21.68
C THR A 160 -7.56 35.38 -21.22
N LEU A 161 -7.33 34.46 -20.27
CA LEU A 161 -8.30 33.47 -19.79
C LEU A 161 -8.26 33.32 -18.24
N PRO A 162 -8.56 34.38 -17.48
CA PRO A 162 -8.59 34.30 -16.02
C PRO A 162 -9.76 33.43 -15.53
N ILE A 163 -9.45 32.57 -14.56
CA ILE A 163 -10.44 31.77 -13.83
C ILE A 163 -10.53 32.32 -12.40
N HIS A 164 -11.67 32.93 -12.06
CA HIS A 164 -11.88 33.59 -10.76
C HIS A 164 -12.51 32.68 -9.69
N PHE A 165 -12.11 31.41 -9.63
CA PHE A 165 -12.59 30.48 -8.61
C PHE A 165 -11.45 30.07 -7.66
N PRO A 166 -11.55 30.34 -6.35
CA PRO A 166 -10.46 30.11 -5.38
C PRO A 166 -9.93 28.67 -5.30
N SER A 167 -10.73 27.70 -5.72
CA SER A 167 -10.37 26.27 -5.72
C SER A 167 -9.74 25.79 -7.03
N LEU A 168 -9.85 26.55 -8.11
CA LEU A 168 -9.30 26.24 -9.43
C LEU A 168 -7.98 26.99 -9.63
N SER A 169 -7.23 26.59 -10.66
CA SER A 169 -6.07 27.37 -11.11
C SER A 169 -6.52 28.75 -11.59
N SER A 170 -5.66 29.76 -11.46
CA SER A 170 -5.91 31.11 -11.97
C SER A 170 -6.08 31.16 -13.49
N TYR A 171 -5.53 30.18 -14.21
CA TYR A 171 -5.63 30.05 -15.66
C TYR A 171 -5.63 28.58 -16.10
N PRO A 172 -6.26 28.24 -17.24
CA PRO A 172 -6.20 26.89 -17.79
C PRO A 172 -4.80 26.62 -18.36
N ASP A 173 -4.12 25.60 -17.85
CA ASP A 173 -2.76 25.26 -18.27
C ASP A 173 -2.73 24.20 -19.38
N PHE A 174 -2.67 24.69 -20.61
CA PHE A 174 -2.58 23.87 -21.81
C PHE A 174 -1.24 23.14 -21.96
N LEU A 175 -0.15 23.67 -21.36
CA LEU A 175 1.16 23.04 -21.42
C LEU A 175 1.16 21.76 -20.56
N ALA A 176 0.61 21.82 -19.35
CA ALA A 176 0.44 20.65 -18.49
C ALA A 176 -0.46 19.58 -19.15
N PHE A 177 -1.54 19.99 -19.80
CA PHE A 177 -2.39 19.10 -20.59
C PHE A 177 -1.60 18.42 -21.72
N GLY A 178 -0.85 19.20 -22.51
CA GLY A 178 -0.05 18.71 -23.63
C GLY A 178 1.02 17.70 -23.22
N ILE A 179 1.75 17.97 -22.13
CA ILE A 179 2.77 17.06 -21.58
C ILE A 179 2.12 15.74 -21.14
N THR A 180 0.96 15.80 -20.48
CA THR A 180 0.23 14.60 -20.04
C THR A 180 -0.23 13.74 -21.21
N VAL A 181 -0.78 14.37 -22.27
CA VAL A 181 -1.19 13.66 -23.48
C VAL A 181 0.01 13.05 -24.21
N LEU A 182 1.13 13.77 -24.30
CA LEU A 182 2.37 13.26 -24.89
C LEU A 182 2.86 11.98 -24.17
N LEU A 183 2.89 11.98 -22.84
CA LEU A 183 3.29 10.80 -22.07
C LEU A 183 2.26 9.66 -22.16
N THR A 184 0.97 9.98 -22.28
CA THR A 184 -0.07 8.98 -22.58
C THR A 184 0.23 8.26 -23.89
N VAL A 185 0.63 9.00 -24.93
CA VAL A 185 1.02 8.41 -26.21
C VAL A 185 2.26 7.54 -26.06
N ILE A 186 3.28 7.98 -25.32
CA ILE A 186 4.50 7.19 -25.07
C ILE A 186 4.18 5.88 -24.35
N LEU A 187 3.29 5.89 -23.35
CA LEU A 187 2.85 4.68 -22.64
C LEU A 187 2.05 3.73 -23.53
N SER A 188 1.31 4.28 -24.49
CA SER A 188 0.53 3.51 -25.45
C SER A 188 1.41 2.75 -26.48
N LEU A 189 2.68 3.14 -26.66
CA LEU A 189 3.63 2.47 -27.54
C LEU A 189 4.25 1.19 -26.94
N GLY A 190 3.89 0.84 -25.71
CA GLY A 190 4.22 -0.43 -25.06
C GLY A 190 5.21 -0.31 -23.91
N VAL A 191 5.05 -1.22 -22.94
CA VAL A 191 5.72 -1.22 -21.63
C VAL A 191 7.24 -1.19 -21.73
N ARG A 192 7.81 -2.03 -22.61
CA ARG A 192 9.26 -2.18 -22.75
C ARG A 192 9.93 -0.88 -23.22
N GLY A 193 9.30 -0.17 -24.17
CA GLY A 193 9.79 1.12 -24.65
C GLY A 193 9.72 2.19 -23.56
N SER A 194 8.57 2.28 -22.87
CA SER A 194 8.38 3.24 -21.79
C SER A 194 9.31 3.00 -20.61
N SER A 195 9.61 1.74 -20.27
CA SER A 195 10.54 1.38 -19.20
C SER A 195 11.98 1.77 -19.54
N VAL A 196 12.43 1.57 -20.78
CA VAL A 196 13.77 2.03 -21.22
C VAL A 196 13.86 3.55 -21.13
N PHE A 197 12.85 4.28 -21.63
CA PHE A 197 12.79 5.73 -21.52
C PHE A 197 12.85 6.19 -20.05
N ASN A 198 12.06 5.56 -19.17
CA ASN A 198 12.09 5.83 -17.75
C ASN A 198 13.48 5.61 -17.16
N ASN A 199 14.12 4.48 -17.45
CA ASN A 199 15.45 4.18 -16.92
C ASN A 199 16.50 5.23 -17.33
N VAL A 200 16.50 5.63 -18.60
CA VAL A 200 17.44 6.66 -19.11
C VAL A 200 17.23 7.99 -18.38
N CYS A 201 15.97 8.43 -18.26
CA CYS A 201 15.66 9.67 -17.55
C CYS A 201 15.98 9.58 -16.06
N THR A 202 15.72 8.45 -15.39
CA THR A 202 16.01 8.27 -13.96
C THR A 202 17.52 8.27 -13.69
N ILE A 203 18.32 7.64 -14.56
CA ILE A 203 19.79 7.68 -14.46
C ILE A 203 20.27 9.12 -14.57
N LEU A 204 19.82 9.84 -15.60
CA LEU A 204 20.22 11.23 -15.81
C LEU A 204 19.82 12.11 -14.62
N ASN A 205 18.60 11.94 -14.12
CA ASN A 205 18.08 12.62 -12.94
C ASN A 205 18.98 12.39 -11.71
N LEU A 206 19.31 11.13 -11.39
CA LEU A 206 20.20 10.79 -10.28
C LEU A 206 21.61 11.37 -10.46
N LEU A 207 22.17 11.34 -11.67
CA LEU A 207 23.47 11.95 -11.95
C LEU A 207 23.46 13.47 -11.69
N VAL A 208 22.36 14.15 -12.05
CA VAL A 208 22.20 15.59 -11.79
C VAL A 208 22.05 15.88 -10.30
N VAL A 209 21.34 15.03 -9.55
CA VAL A 209 21.27 15.14 -8.08
C VAL A 209 22.66 15.03 -7.46
N VAL A 210 23.44 14.01 -7.84
CA VAL A 210 24.82 13.84 -7.37
C VAL A 210 25.69 15.04 -7.74
N TYR A 211 25.57 15.53 -8.98
CA TYR A 211 26.27 16.73 -9.44
C TYR A 211 25.92 17.96 -8.58
N ALA A 212 24.64 18.20 -8.30
CA ALA A 212 24.18 19.33 -7.49
C ALA A 212 24.75 19.24 -6.06
N VAL A 213 24.80 18.05 -5.46
CA VAL A 213 25.42 17.85 -4.15
C VAL A 213 26.92 18.17 -4.20
N ILE A 214 27.66 17.63 -5.18
CA ILE A 214 29.12 17.82 -5.29
C ILE A 214 29.46 19.30 -5.52
N VAL A 215 28.84 19.95 -6.49
CA VAL A 215 29.10 21.37 -6.80
C VAL A 215 28.64 22.26 -5.64
N GLY A 216 27.54 21.88 -4.99
CA GLY A 216 27.01 22.58 -3.84
C GLY A 216 27.95 22.58 -2.64
N LEU A 217 28.65 21.48 -2.37
CA LEU A 217 29.62 21.36 -1.27
C LEU A 217 30.72 22.43 -1.32
N PHE A 218 31.12 22.90 -2.52
CA PHE A 218 32.13 23.96 -2.67
C PHE A 218 31.65 25.36 -2.28
N LYS A 219 30.35 25.54 -2.05
CA LYS A 219 29.72 26.83 -1.73
C LYS A 219 28.89 26.80 -0.45
N VAL A 220 29.06 25.76 0.36
CA VAL A 220 28.42 25.64 1.66
C VAL A 220 28.89 26.76 2.57
N ASP A 221 27.94 27.47 3.19
CA ASP A 221 28.19 28.40 4.27
C ASP A 221 27.36 28.00 5.51
N ILE A 222 28.06 27.61 6.58
CA ILE A 222 27.45 27.19 7.85
C ILE A 222 26.73 28.36 8.53
N HIS A 223 27.08 29.61 8.19
CA HIS A 223 26.39 30.80 8.69
C HIS A 223 24.90 30.78 8.35
N ASN A 224 24.50 30.22 7.20
CA ASN A 224 23.10 30.08 6.80
C ASN A 224 22.26 29.22 7.78
N TRP A 225 22.89 28.35 8.56
CA TRP A 225 22.23 27.57 9.62
C TRP A 225 22.28 28.24 11.00
N LYS A 226 23.01 29.35 11.13
CA LYS A 226 23.22 30.10 12.38
C LYS A 226 22.72 31.54 12.29
N LEU A 227 21.87 31.84 11.30
CA LEU A 227 21.27 33.16 11.10
C LEU A 227 20.64 33.68 12.38
N THR A 228 20.95 34.92 12.75
CA THR A 228 20.37 35.56 13.92
C THR A 228 19.03 36.23 13.58
N PRO A 229 18.14 36.49 14.57
CA PRO A 229 16.88 37.21 14.33
C PRO A 229 17.06 38.59 13.68
N GLU A 230 18.21 39.23 13.89
CA GLU A 230 18.54 40.58 13.39
C GLU A 230 18.88 40.58 11.90
N GLU A 231 19.42 39.48 11.38
CA GLU A 231 19.75 39.29 9.96
C GLU A 231 18.53 38.93 9.10
N LEU A 232 17.38 38.67 9.73
CA LEU A 232 16.16 38.29 9.03
C LEU A 232 15.42 39.54 8.51
N PRO A 233 14.93 39.50 7.26
CA PRO A 233 14.19 40.62 6.68
C PRO A 233 12.82 40.86 7.34
N SER A 234 12.27 39.87 8.05
CA SER A 234 10.98 39.98 8.75
C SER A 234 10.84 38.92 9.84
N SER A 235 10.11 39.25 10.91
CA SER A 235 9.73 38.31 11.98
C SER A 235 8.86 37.13 11.49
N LYS A 236 8.31 37.22 10.26
CA LYS A 236 7.55 36.13 9.62
C LYS A 236 8.38 34.87 9.36
N PHE A 237 9.70 35.01 9.24
CA PHE A 237 10.61 33.90 8.95
C PHE A 237 11.07 33.15 10.22
N GLY A 238 10.49 33.46 11.37
CA GLY A 238 10.80 32.77 12.63
C GLY A 238 12.00 33.38 13.35
N THR A 239 12.64 32.59 14.21
CA THR A 239 13.70 33.06 15.13
C THR A 239 15.12 32.89 14.57
N GLY A 240 15.27 32.46 13.33
CA GLY A 240 16.58 32.12 12.76
C GLY A 240 17.18 30.84 13.36
N GLY A 241 18.45 30.59 13.05
CA GLY A 241 19.17 29.37 13.42
C GLY A 241 18.68 28.13 12.67
N TYR A 242 18.97 26.95 13.23
CA TYR A 242 18.63 25.66 12.61
C TYR A 242 17.14 25.31 12.74
N PHE A 243 16.47 25.77 13.81
CA PHE A 243 15.05 25.53 14.11
C PHE A 243 14.24 26.83 14.17
N PRO A 244 14.12 27.59 13.06
CA PRO A 244 13.45 28.90 13.08
C PRO A 244 11.97 28.83 13.46
N TYR A 245 11.32 27.69 13.17
CA TYR A 245 9.91 27.41 13.48
C TYR A 245 9.73 26.40 14.61
N GLY A 246 10.81 26.08 15.34
CA GLY A 246 10.84 25.06 16.39
C GLY A 246 10.51 23.64 15.90
N PHE A 247 10.38 22.71 16.85
CA PHE A 247 10.08 21.31 16.55
C PHE A 247 8.70 21.10 15.91
N ARG A 248 7.75 21.99 16.20
CA ARG A 248 6.42 21.99 15.57
C ARG A 248 6.53 22.21 14.05
N GLY A 249 7.39 23.13 13.62
CA GLY A 249 7.69 23.36 12.21
C GLY A 249 8.29 22.13 11.54
N VAL A 250 9.24 21.45 12.20
CA VAL A 250 9.84 20.20 11.69
C VAL A 250 8.80 19.11 11.50
N MET A 251 7.91 18.90 12.47
CA MET A 251 6.87 17.86 12.38
C MET A 251 5.80 18.20 11.34
N SER A 252 5.46 19.48 11.17
CA SER A 252 4.58 19.96 10.10
C SER A 252 5.23 19.79 8.72
N GLY A 253 6.51 20.11 8.61
CA GLY A 253 7.33 19.90 7.43
C GLY A 253 7.40 18.41 7.07
N ALA A 254 7.62 17.52 8.06
CA ALA A 254 7.69 16.08 7.84
C ALA A 254 6.40 15.51 7.24
N ALA A 255 5.24 16.00 7.68
CA ALA A 255 3.95 15.62 7.11
C ALA A 255 3.83 16.01 5.63
N THR A 256 4.38 17.16 5.25
CA THR A 256 4.41 17.62 3.84
C THR A 256 5.48 16.87 3.04
N CYS A 257 6.68 16.64 3.61
CA CYS A 257 7.76 15.84 3.03
C CYS A 257 7.33 14.40 2.74
N PHE A 258 6.36 13.85 3.47
CA PHE A 258 5.80 12.52 3.20
C PHE A 258 5.31 12.39 1.75
N TYR A 259 4.77 13.46 1.17
CA TYR A 259 4.42 13.52 -0.25
C TYR A 259 5.59 13.14 -1.17
N GLY A 260 6.81 13.57 -0.85
CA GLY A 260 8.01 13.25 -1.65
C GLY A 260 8.35 11.75 -1.67
N TYR A 261 7.88 10.97 -0.69
CA TYR A 261 8.09 9.53 -0.64
C TYR A 261 6.94 8.71 -1.23
N VAL A 262 5.86 9.35 -1.68
CA VAL A 262 4.76 8.66 -2.35
C VAL A 262 5.20 8.21 -3.74
N GLY A 263 4.89 6.96 -4.10
CA GLY A 263 5.17 6.42 -5.42
C GLY A 263 5.90 5.08 -5.45
N PHE A 264 6.47 4.59 -4.33
CA PHE A 264 7.10 3.26 -4.29
C PHE A 264 6.09 2.13 -4.53
N ASP A 265 4.82 2.36 -4.18
CA ASP A 265 3.69 1.46 -4.37
C ASP A 265 3.36 1.20 -5.86
N CYS A 266 3.87 2.04 -6.77
CA CYS A 266 3.78 1.81 -8.21
C CYS A 266 4.40 0.45 -8.60
N ILE A 267 5.49 0.06 -7.91
CA ILE A 267 6.23 -1.19 -8.14
C ILE A 267 5.29 -2.39 -7.89
N ALA A 268 4.52 -2.34 -6.80
CA ALA A 268 3.59 -3.40 -6.43
C ALA A 268 2.48 -3.62 -7.48
N THR A 269 2.13 -2.58 -8.25
CA THR A 269 1.15 -2.68 -9.33
C THR A 269 1.67 -3.45 -10.54
N THR A 270 3.00 -3.57 -10.71
CA THR A 270 3.63 -4.18 -11.88
C THR A 270 3.85 -5.70 -11.76
N GLY A 271 3.25 -6.35 -10.76
CA GLY A 271 3.59 -7.73 -10.40
C GLY A 271 3.44 -8.75 -11.53
N GLU A 272 2.50 -8.55 -12.46
CA GLU A 272 2.30 -9.44 -13.62
C GLU A 272 3.27 -9.19 -14.78
N GLU A 273 3.92 -8.03 -14.83
CA GLU A 273 4.90 -7.64 -15.86
C GLU A 273 6.35 -7.88 -15.41
N ALA A 274 6.55 -8.18 -14.12
CA ALA A 274 7.84 -8.50 -13.54
C ALA A 274 8.26 -9.95 -13.82
N ARG A 275 9.53 -10.17 -14.19
CA ARG A 275 10.06 -11.52 -14.48
C ARG A 275 10.02 -12.44 -13.26
N ASN A 276 10.53 -11.96 -12.12
CA ASN A 276 10.54 -12.69 -10.84
C ASN A 276 9.91 -11.83 -9.75
N PRO A 277 8.57 -11.69 -9.74
CA PRO A 277 7.88 -10.70 -8.92
C PRO A 277 8.07 -10.96 -7.42
N GLN A 278 8.09 -12.22 -6.97
CA GLN A 278 8.21 -12.52 -5.55
C GLN A 278 9.50 -11.95 -4.94
N ARG A 279 10.63 -12.01 -5.64
CA ARG A 279 11.91 -11.44 -5.16
C ARG A 279 12.14 -10.01 -5.63
N ALA A 280 11.78 -9.69 -6.88
CA ALA A 280 12.09 -8.39 -7.48
C ALA A 280 11.31 -7.25 -6.85
N ILE A 281 10.02 -7.45 -6.50
CA ILE A 281 9.17 -6.39 -5.93
C ILE A 281 9.70 -5.92 -4.57
N PRO A 282 9.96 -6.80 -3.57
CA PRO A 282 10.50 -6.37 -2.29
C PRO A 282 11.84 -5.63 -2.40
N ILE A 283 12.76 -6.17 -3.21
CA ILE A 283 14.09 -5.59 -3.41
C ILE A 283 13.96 -4.20 -4.05
N ALA A 284 13.10 -4.06 -5.05
CA ALA A 284 12.88 -2.79 -5.73
C ALA A 284 12.25 -1.73 -4.81
N ILE A 285 11.25 -2.08 -4.00
CA ILE A 285 10.58 -1.14 -3.08
C ILE A 285 11.56 -0.57 -2.05
N ILE A 286 12.32 -1.45 -1.39
CA ILE A 286 13.26 -1.03 -0.35
C ILE A 286 14.46 -0.30 -0.98
N GLY A 287 14.98 -0.82 -2.10
CA GLY A 287 16.08 -0.22 -2.83
C GLY A 287 15.76 1.19 -3.34
N SER A 288 14.57 1.40 -3.90
CA SER A 288 14.15 2.72 -4.39
C SER A 288 14.03 3.72 -3.24
N LEU A 289 13.43 3.33 -2.11
CA LEU A 289 13.27 4.23 -0.97
C LEU A 289 14.60 4.65 -0.34
N MET A 290 15.59 3.75 -0.29
CA MET A 290 16.91 4.10 0.21
C MET A 290 17.62 5.11 -0.69
N ILE A 291 17.57 4.92 -2.01
CA ILE A 291 18.15 5.87 -2.98
C ILE A 291 17.48 7.25 -2.83
N VAL A 292 16.15 7.26 -2.72
CA VAL A 292 15.33 8.47 -2.62
C VAL A 292 15.58 9.20 -1.29
N PHE A 293 15.72 8.47 -0.18
CA PHE A 293 16.08 9.03 1.12
C PHE A 293 17.42 9.76 1.07
N VAL A 294 18.46 9.12 0.50
CA VAL A 294 19.78 9.74 0.37
C VAL A 294 19.70 11.00 -0.48
N ALA A 295 19.02 10.93 -1.63
CA ALA A 295 18.85 12.08 -2.52
C ALA A 295 18.15 13.27 -1.81
N TYR A 296 17.02 13.02 -1.15
CA TYR A 296 16.27 14.05 -0.43
C TYR A 296 17.04 14.66 0.73
N PHE A 297 17.67 13.82 1.55
CA PHE A 297 18.42 14.27 2.70
C PHE A 297 19.61 15.12 2.27
N SER A 298 20.38 14.66 1.26
CA SER A 298 21.53 15.41 0.75
C SER A 298 21.16 16.74 0.13
N ILE A 299 20.14 16.80 -0.74
CA ILE A 299 19.71 18.06 -1.37
C ILE A 299 19.14 19.03 -0.33
N SER A 300 18.39 18.54 0.67
CA SER A 300 17.87 19.36 1.76
C SER A 300 18.97 20.06 2.56
N CYS A 301 20.03 19.34 2.90
CA CYS A 301 21.20 19.91 3.57
C CYS A 301 21.91 20.93 2.68
N ILE A 302 22.23 20.54 1.44
CA ILE A 302 23.01 21.37 0.52
C ILE A 302 22.28 22.67 0.18
N GLN A 303 21.00 22.60 -0.16
CA GLN A 303 20.24 23.78 -0.57
C GLN A 303 20.12 24.83 0.54
N THR A 304 19.92 24.40 1.79
CA THR A 304 19.80 25.29 2.96
C THR A 304 21.15 25.77 3.50
N LEU A 305 22.26 25.12 3.12
CA LEU A 305 23.62 25.54 3.46
C LEU A 305 24.20 26.53 2.45
N ILE A 306 23.85 26.41 1.17
CA ILE A 306 24.36 27.30 0.12
C ILE A 306 23.71 28.68 0.21
N TRP A 307 22.43 28.74 0.55
CA TRP A 307 21.66 29.99 0.54
C TRP A 307 20.66 30.04 1.71
N PRO A 308 20.34 31.24 2.23
CA PRO A 308 19.38 31.39 3.33
C PRO A 308 18.03 30.72 3.04
N TYR A 309 17.48 30.04 4.05
CA TYR A 309 16.23 29.29 3.91
C TYR A 309 15.02 30.17 3.57
N TYR A 310 15.02 31.45 3.97
CA TYR A 310 13.89 32.36 3.76
C TYR A 310 13.81 32.91 2.32
N ASP A 311 14.90 32.90 1.57
CA ASP A 311 14.98 33.43 0.20
C ASP A 311 15.10 32.28 -0.81
N GLN A 312 14.00 31.57 -1.01
CA GLN A 312 13.92 30.45 -1.94
C GLN A 312 12.82 30.74 -2.97
N ASP A 313 13.11 30.52 -4.25
CA ASP A 313 12.07 30.62 -5.27
C ASP A 313 10.97 29.57 -5.03
N VAL A 314 9.72 29.95 -5.25
CA VAL A 314 8.57 29.09 -4.97
C VAL A 314 8.44 27.98 -6.01
N ASN A 315 8.82 28.22 -7.27
CA ASN A 315 8.59 27.31 -8.39
C ASN A 315 9.83 26.48 -8.76
N ALA A 316 11.03 27.05 -8.66
CA ALA A 316 12.30 26.42 -8.99
C ALA A 316 13.42 26.77 -7.97
N PRO A 317 13.28 26.38 -6.69
CA PRO A 317 14.22 26.75 -5.63
C PRO A 317 15.66 26.28 -5.89
N LEU A 318 15.85 25.03 -6.33
CA LEU A 318 17.20 24.47 -6.46
C LEU A 318 18.03 25.19 -7.56
N PRO A 319 17.56 25.39 -8.81
CA PRO A 319 18.29 26.19 -9.78
C PRO A 319 18.49 27.65 -9.35
N TYR A 320 17.52 28.24 -8.65
CA TYR A 320 17.59 29.61 -8.15
C TYR A 320 18.77 29.82 -7.20
N VAL A 321 18.94 28.91 -6.24
CA VAL A 321 20.06 28.97 -5.28
C VAL A 321 21.42 28.92 -5.99
N PHE A 322 21.60 28.05 -6.99
CA PHE A 322 22.85 28.00 -7.76
C PHE A 322 23.08 29.24 -8.62
N GLN A 323 22.01 29.89 -9.09
CA GLN A 323 22.12 31.18 -9.77
C GLN A 323 22.61 32.29 -8.83
N MET A 324 22.04 32.36 -7.63
CA MET A 324 22.37 33.40 -6.65
C MET A 324 23.81 33.30 -6.15
N VAL A 325 24.36 32.10 -6.08
CA VAL A 325 25.75 31.86 -5.68
C VAL A 325 26.76 32.03 -6.85
N GLY A 326 26.29 32.40 -8.03
CA GLY A 326 27.13 32.72 -9.19
C GLY A 326 27.54 31.52 -10.04
N TYR A 327 26.76 30.42 -10.01
CA TYR A 327 26.97 29.23 -10.85
C TYR A 327 25.85 29.04 -11.89
N PRO A 328 25.80 29.88 -12.94
CA PRO A 328 24.76 29.80 -13.98
C PRO A 328 24.82 28.51 -14.81
N VAL A 329 26.00 27.91 -14.99
CA VAL A 329 26.11 26.60 -15.67
C VAL A 329 25.45 25.49 -14.85
N ALA A 330 25.64 25.52 -13.53
CA ALA A 330 25.01 24.56 -12.62
C ALA A 330 23.48 24.69 -12.65
N LYS A 331 22.95 25.92 -12.69
CA LYS A 331 21.51 26.19 -12.88
C LYS A 331 20.96 25.39 -14.07
N TRP A 332 21.55 25.53 -15.26
CA TRP A 332 21.05 24.86 -16.47
C TRP A 332 21.15 23.33 -16.41
N ILE A 333 22.25 22.79 -15.89
CA ILE A 333 22.41 21.33 -15.71
C ILE A 333 21.33 20.79 -14.76
N ILE A 334 21.11 21.49 -13.63
CA ILE A 334 20.09 21.13 -12.64
C ILE A 334 18.69 21.20 -13.25
N THR A 335 18.41 22.24 -14.02
CA THR A 335 17.14 22.39 -14.73
C THR A 335 16.88 21.22 -15.69
N VAL A 336 17.87 20.81 -16.49
CA VAL A 336 17.72 19.63 -17.37
C VAL A 336 17.43 18.36 -16.57
N GLY A 337 18.16 18.14 -15.47
CA GLY A 337 17.88 17.01 -14.57
C GLY A 337 16.47 17.04 -13.99
N ALA A 338 16.02 18.21 -13.54
CA ALA A 338 14.67 18.40 -13.03
C ALA A 338 13.61 18.06 -14.07
N LEU A 339 13.76 18.50 -15.32
CA LEU A 339 12.84 18.14 -16.41
C LEU A 339 12.81 16.63 -16.65
N THR A 340 13.97 15.96 -16.62
CA THR A 340 14.00 14.49 -16.74
C THR A 340 13.38 13.77 -15.55
N GLY A 341 13.58 14.27 -14.32
CA GLY A 341 12.98 13.69 -13.11
C GLY A 341 11.48 13.91 -13.02
N LEU A 342 10.99 15.06 -13.45
CA LEU A 342 9.55 15.32 -13.56
C LEU A 342 8.91 14.45 -14.65
N SER A 343 9.62 14.17 -15.75
CA SER A 343 9.16 13.21 -16.78
C SER A 343 9.05 11.79 -16.22
N THR A 344 10.02 11.32 -15.43
CA THR A 344 9.95 9.99 -14.81
C THR A 344 8.86 9.90 -13.76
N SER A 345 8.66 10.97 -12.98
CA SER A 345 7.62 11.01 -11.96
C SER A 345 6.22 10.97 -12.56
N LEU A 346 6.01 11.69 -13.67
CA LEU A 346 4.78 11.60 -14.47
C LEU A 346 4.54 10.17 -14.99
N LEU A 347 5.56 9.54 -15.59
CA LEU A 347 5.43 8.15 -16.03
C LEU A 347 5.14 7.22 -14.86
N GLY A 348 5.75 7.45 -13.69
CA GLY A 348 5.51 6.70 -12.47
C GLY A 348 4.07 6.76 -11.97
N GLY A 349 3.36 7.87 -12.20
CA GLY A 349 1.93 8.00 -11.88
C GLY A 349 1.01 7.44 -12.98
N MET A 350 1.37 7.63 -14.25
CA MET A 350 0.58 7.17 -15.39
C MET A 350 0.74 5.69 -15.71
N PHE A 351 1.80 5.05 -15.23
CA PHE A 351 2.07 3.64 -15.48
C PHE A 351 1.13 2.73 -14.65
N PRO A 352 0.94 2.90 -13.33
CA PRO A 352 0.06 2.04 -12.54
C PRO A 352 -1.44 2.25 -12.82
N LEU A 353 -1.83 3.47 -13.20
CA LEU A 353 -3.23 3.85 -13.31
C LEU A 353 -4.05 2.98 -14.29
N PRO A 354 -3.62 2.73 -15.54
CA PRO A 354 -4.33 1.84 -16.46
C PRO A 354 -4.42 0.40 -15.97
N ARG A 355 -3.44 -0.04 -15.16
CA ARG A 355 -3.33 -1.40 -14.63
C ARG A 355 -4.31 -1.63 -13.48
N ILE A 356 -4.53 -0.63 -12.64
CA ILE A 356 -5.58 -0.67 -11.60
C ILE A 356 -6.97 -0.66 -12.25
N LEU A 357 -7.19 0.21 -13.23
CA LEU A 357 -8.44 0.22 -14.00
C LEU A 357 -8.67 -1.13 -14.70
N TYR A 358 -7.65 -1.70 -15.31
CA TYR A 358 -7.69 -3.04 -15.90
C TYR A 358 -8.09 -4.11 -14.87
N ALA A 359 -7.43 -4.15 -13.71
CA ALA A 359 -7.73 -5.14 -12.65
C ALA A 359 -9.17 -5.02 -12.14
N MET A 360 -9.64 -3.80 -11.84
CA MET A 360 -11.01 -3.56 -11.38
C MET A 360 -12.06 -3.89 -12.47
N ALA A 361 -11.73 -3.64 -13.74
CA ALA A 361 -12.63 -3.91 -14.87
C ALA A 361 -12.69 -5.41 -15.20
N HIS A 362 -11.58 -6.11 -15.06
CA HIS A 362 -11.47 -7.56 -15.22
C HIS A 362 -12.36 -8.25 -14.17
N ASP A 363 -12.30 -7.80 -12.92
CA ASP A 363 -13.12 -8.30 -11.82
C ASP A 363 -14.59 -7.81 -11.90
N GLY A 364 -14.91 -6.94 -12.86
CA GLY A 364 -16.27 -6.49 -13.15
C GLY A 364 -16.83 -5.46 -12.17
N LEU A 365 -15.98 -4.90 -11.29
CA LEU A 365 -16.36 -3.84 -10.35
C LEU A 365 -16.51 -2.48 -11.03
N ILE A 366 -15.80 -2.27 -12.15
CA ILE A 366 -16.00 -1.14 -13.07
C ILE A 366 -16.28 -1.66 -14.49
N PHE A 367 -16.52 -0.75 -15.44
CA PHE A 367 -16.94 -1.10 -16.79
C PHE A 367 -15.95 -2.03 -17.53
N LYS A 368 -16.44 -3.21 -17.94
CA LYS A 368 -15.62 -4.28 -18.57
C LYS A 368 -14.87 -3.88 -19.84
N PHE A 369 -15.25 -2.81 -20.54
CA PHE A 369 -14.53 -2.40 -21.74
C PHE A 369 -13.09 -1.93 -21.43
N LEU A 370 -12.83 -1.47 -20.19
CA LEU A 370 -11.50 -1.06 -19.73
C LEU A 370 -10.56 -2.26 -19.52
N ALA A 371 -11.08 -3.48 -19.45
CA ALA A 371 -10.29 -4.70 -19.31
C ALA A 371 -9.71 -5.22 -20.64
N LYS A 372 -10.03 -4.59 -21.78
CA LYS A 372 -9.54 -5.06 -23.09
C LYS A 372 -8.05 -4.74 -23.26
N THR A 373 -7.23 -5.76 -23.48
CA THR A 373 -5.80 -5.65 -23.78
C THR A 373 -5.55 -5.62 -25.30
N HIS A 374 -4.50 -4.91 -25.72
CA HIS A 374 -4.11 -4.83 -27.13
C HIS A 374 -3.36 -6.09 -27.58
N PRO A 375 -3.67 -6.71 -28.74
CA PRO A 375 -3.09 -7.99 -29.15
C PRO A 375 -1.57 -7.97 -29.34
N LYS A 376 -1.01 -6.88 -29.87
CA LYS A 376 0.44 -6.72 -30.11
C LYS A 376 1.25 -6.36 -28.86
N TYR A 377 0.81 -5.36 -28.10
CA TYR A 377 1.55 -4.80 -26.96
C TYR A 377 1.17 -5.42 -25.62
N LYS A 378 0.08 -6.20 -25.56
CA LYS A 378 -0.48 -6.79 -24.34
C LYS A 378 -0.70 -5.76 -23.23
N THR A 379 -1.08 -4.53 -23.60
CA THR A 379 -1.35 -3.42 -22.66
C THR A 379 -2.81 -2.96 -22.73
N PRO A 380 -3.38 -2.43 -21.63
CA PRO A 380 -4.73 -1.90 -21.59
C PRO A 380 -4.80 -0.48 -22.21
N MET A 381 -4.78 -0.41 -23.54
CA MET A 381 -4.71 0.85 -24.30
C MET A 381 -5.88 1.80 -24.02
N LEU A 382 -7.10 1.26 -23.94
CA LEU A 382 -8.29 2.09 -23.73
C LEU A 382 -8.31 2.74 -22.34
N ALA A 383 -7.93 1.98 -21.32
CA ALA A 383 -7.74 2.53 -19.97
C ALA A 383 -6.63 3.59 -19.95
N THR A 384 -5.56 3.39 -20.72
CA THR A 384 -4.46 4.36 -20.85
C THR A 384 -4.93 5.69 -21.44
N TYR A 385 -5.65 5.68 -22.57
CA TYR A 385 -6.13 6.92 -23.18
C TYR A 385 -7.18 7.63 -22.32
N ILE A 386 -8.17 6.91 -21.78
CA ILE A 386 -9.23 7.52 -20.96
C ILE A 386 -8.64 8.16 -19.71
N SER A 387 -7.77 7.44 -18.99
CA SER A 387 -7.16 7.94 -17.77
C SER A 387 -6.16 9.06 -18.02
N GLY A 388 -5.35 8.99 -19.10
CA GLY A 388 -4.40 10.02 -19.48
C GLY A 388 -5.08 11.33 -19.90
N ILE A 389 -6.12 11.27 -20.72
CA ILE A 389 -6.91 12.45 -21.12
C ILE A 389 -7.58 13.08 -19.89
N PHE A 390 -8.20 12.26 -19.04
CA PHE A 390 -8.85 12.73 -17.81
C PHE A 390 -7.84 13.42 -16.87
N THR A 391 -6.66 12.83 -16.71
CA THR A 391 -5.55 13.41 -15.93
C THR A 391 -5.08 14.73 -16.51
N GLY A 392 -4.96 14.83 -17.84
CA GLY A 392 -4.59 16.08 -18.51
C GLY A 392 -5.60 17.19 -18.23
N PHE A 393 -6.91 16.89 -18.29
CA PHE A 393 -7.95 17.86 -17.94
C PHE A 393 -7.86 18.31 -16.47
N MET A 394 -7.56 17.38 -15.55
CA MET A 394 -7.33 17.73 -14.15
C MET A 394 -6.12 18.66 -13.98
N ALA A 395 -5.02 18.40 -14.69
CA ALA A 395 -3.82 19.25 -14.65
C ALA A 395 -4.06 20.66 -15.23
N MET A 396 -4.94 20.76 -16.23
CA MET A 396 -5.30 22.03 -16.87
C MET A 396 -6.09 22.93 -15.91
N ILE A 397 -7.04 22.37 -15.17
CA ILE A 397 -8.06 23.13 -14.42
C ILE A 397 -7.63 23.41 -12.97
N PHE A 398 -6.89 22.50 -12.35
CA PHE A 398 -6.57 22.58 -10.92
C PHE A 398 -5.13 23.04 -10.66
N ASP A 399 -4.93 23.68 -9.50
CA ASP A 399 -3.62 24.12 -9.04
C ASP A 399 -2.84 22.99 -8.32
N VAL A 400 -1.51 23.08 -8.34
CA VAL A 400 -0.57 22.09 -7.75
C VAL A 400 -0.91 21.82 -6.29
N LYS A 401 -1.13 22.88 -5.49
CA LYS A 401 -1.37 22.76 -4.05
C LYS A 401 -2.68 22.04 -3.75
N THR A 402 -3.72 22.36 -4.52
CA THR A 402 -5.03 21.70 -4.44
C THR A 402 -4.91 20.22 -4.76
N LEU A 403 -4.18 19.87 -5.84
CA LEU A 403 -3.97 18.49 -6.27
C LEU A 403 -3.14 17.71 -5.23
N ALA A 404 -2.01 18.25 -4.77
CA ALA A 404 -1.13 17.58 -3.81
C ALA A 404 -1.81 17.23 -2.47
N ASN A 405 -2.66 18.14 -1.95
CA ASN A 405 -3.44 17.87 -0.74
C ASN A 405 -4.46 16.74 -0.95
N MET A 406 -5.13 16.72 -2.10
CA MET A 406 -6.12 15.69 -2.45
C MET A 406 -5.49 14.32 -2.71
N MET A 407 -4.26 14.26 -3.22
CA MET A 407 -3.53 13.01 -3.39
C MET A 407 -3.22 12.36 -2.04
N SER A 408 -2.71 13.15 -1.09
CA SER A 408 -2.20 12.67 0.20
C SER A 408 -3.23 11.87 1.01
N ILE A 409 -4.50 12.29 1.04
CA ILE A 409 -5.55 11.54 1.74
C ILE A 409 -5.76 10.14 1.14
N GLY A 410 -5.68 10.04 -0.19
CA GLY A 410 -5.86 8.77 -0.88
C GLY A 410 -4.73 7.79 -0.59
N THR A 411 -3.48 8.24 -0.75
CA THR A 411 -2.30 7.42 -0.45
C THR A 411 -2.30 6.92 1.00
N LEU A 412 -2.57 7.81 1.96
CA LEU A 412 -2.55 7.47 3.38
C LEU A 412 -3.62 6.43 3.73
N LEU A 413 -4.81 6.52 3.11
CA LEU A 413 -5.87 5.53 3.29
C LEU A 413 -5.47 4.17 2.69
N ALA A 414 -4.87 4.16 1.50
CA ALA A 414 -4.37 2.94 0.88
C ALA A 414 -3.27 2.28 1.74
N TYR A 415 -2.31 3.06 2.25
CA TYR A 415 -1.21 2.54 3.07
C TYR A 415 -1.70 1.98 4.41
N THR A 416 -2.69 2.67 5.02
CA THR A 416 -3.36 2.19 6.25
C THR A 416 -3.99 0.82 6.02
N LEU A 417 -4.73 0.65 4.93
CA LEU A 417 -5.42 -0.61 4.68
C LEU A 417 -4.46 -1.74 4.28
N VAL A 418 -3.37 -1.46 3.56
CA VAL A 418 -2.35 -2.48 3.29
C VAL A 418 -1.71 -2.95 4.59
N ALA A 419 -1.38 -2.05 5.51
CA ALA A 419 -0.85 -2.42 6.82
C ALA A 419 -1.85 -3.27 7.63
N VAL A 420 -3.13 -2.90 7.67
CA VAL A 420 -4.19 -3.72 8.27
C VAL A 420 -4.32 -5.08 7.57
N SER A 421 -4.23 -5.11 6.25
CA SER A 421 -4.32 -6.34 5.47
C SER A 421 -3.17 -7.30 5.79
N VAL A 422 -1.96 -6.80 6.09
CA VAL A 422 -0.82 -7.66 6.47
C VAL A 422 -1.10 -8.31 7.81
N LEU A 423 -1.63 -7.55 8.77
CA LEU A 423 -2.05 -8.09 10.07
C LEU A 423 -3.11 -9.18 9.87
N ILE A 424 -4.17 -8.89 9.10
CA ILE A 424 -5.23 -9.87 8.82
C ILE A 424 -4.62 -11.14 8.23
N LEU A 425 -3.81 -11.02 7.19
CA LEU A 425 -3.23 -12.16 6.48
C LEU A 425 -2.26 -12.99 7.33
N ARG A 426 -1.61 -12.37 8.33
CA ARG A 426 -0.68 -13.07 9.23
C ARG A 426 -1.39 -13.90 10.29
N TYR A 427 -2.58 -13.51 10.74
CA TYR A 427 -3.28 -14.16 11.85
C TYR A 427 -4.57 -14.86 11.42
N ARG A 428 -4.94 -14.76 10.14
CA ARG A 428 -6.15 -15.37 9.61
C ARG A 428 -5.90 -16.77 9.07
N VAL A 429 -6.82 -17.67 9.37
CA VAL A 429 -6.94 -18.98 8.72
C VAL A 429 -8.01 -18.86 7.63
N ASP A 430 -7.64 -19.06 6.37
CA ASP A 430 -8.61 -19.22 5.29
C ASP A 430 -9.18 -20.65 5.36
N GLU A 431 -10.51 -20.79 5.38
CA GLU A 431 -11.20 -22.08 5.52
C GLU A 431 -11.19 -22.95 4.25
N GLU A 432 -10.56 -22.51 3.15
CA GLU A 432 -10.55 -23.25 1.89
C GLU A 432 -9.13 -23.54 1.38
N VAL A 433 -8.92 -24.84 1.12
CA VAL A 433 -7.77 -25.50 0.51
C VAL A 433 -6.56 -25.74 1.42
N ILE A 434 -6.71 -26.72 2.32
CA ILE A 434 -5.57 -27.60 2.64
C ILE A 434 -5.33 -28.44 1.38
N PRO A 435 -4.13 -28.41 0.75
CA PRO A 435 -3.81 -29.37 -0.29
C PRO A 435 -3.78 -30.78 0.32
N MET A 436 -4.55 -31.70 -0.27
CA MET A 436 -4.58 -33.12 0.15
C MET A 436 -3.18 -33.77 0.14
N SER A 437 -2.22 -33.19 -0.56
CA SER A 437 -0.82 -33.63 -0.54
C SER A 437 -0.18 -33.68 0.87
N GLN A 438 -0.71 -32.93 1.86
CA GLN A 438 -0.21 -32.97 3.24
C GLN A 438 -0.84 -34.07 4.12
N LEU A 439 -1.85 -34.78 3.61
CA LEU A 439 -2.50 -35.91 4.29
C LEU A 439 -1.90 -37.28 3.89
N HIS A 440 -0.98 -37.32 2.93
CA HIS A 440 -0.41 -38.57 2.40
C HIS A 440 0.82 -39.11 3.16
N VAL A 441 1.17 -38.56 4.32
CA VAL A 441 2.23 -39.14 5.16
C VAL A 441 1.62 -40.12 6.16
N ASN A 442 1.71 -41.42 5.80
CA ASN A 442 1.58 -42.63 6.64
C ASN A 442 0.23 -43.38 6.71
N ASN A 443 -0.38 -43.74 5.57
CA ASN A 443 -1.42 -44.78 5.55
C ASN A 443 -0.86 -46.22 5.66
N GLU A 444 0.42 -46.46 5.40
CA GLU A 444 1.03 -47.80 5.54
C GLU A 444 1.21 -48.26 7.00
N LYS A 445 1.19 -47.35 7.98
CA LYS A 445 1.32 -47.71 9.41
C LYS A 445 -0.01 -48.03 10.09
N LEU A 446 -1.13 -47.69 9.47
CA LEU A 446 -2.46 -47.90 10.06
C LEU A 446 -3.03 -49.30 9.72
N SER A 447 -2.64 -49.91 8.60
CA SER A 447 -3.08 -51.27 8.24
C SER A 447 -2.39 -52.38 9.04
N ASN A 448 -1.21 -52.11 9.60
CA ASN A 448 -0.44 -53.11 10.33
C ASN A 448 -0.79 -53.17 11.84
N ALA A 449 -1.60 -52.23 12.35
CA ALA A 449 -2.00 -52.20 13.76
C ALA A 449 -3.36 -52.88 14.05
N THR A 450 -4.07 -53.35 13.02
CA THR A 450 -5.41 -53.97 13.15
C THR A 450 -5.43 -55.49 13.19
N ASN A 451 -4.27 -56.17 13.16
CA ASN A 451 -4.22 -57.64 13.12
C ASN A 451 -3.84 -58.33 14.43
N GLU A 452 -3.89 -57.63 15.57
CA GLU A 452 -3.51 -58.23 16.85
C GLU A 452 -4.40 -57.72 18.00
N TYR A 453 -5.68 -58.10 18.00
CA TYR A 453 -6.50 -58.08 19.22
C TYR A 453 -7.58 -59.16 19.16
N ASP A 454 -7.41 -60.14 20.05
CA ASP A 454 -8.25 -61.33 20.25
C ASP A 454 -9.51 -60.94 21.07
N PRO A 455 -10.74 -61.28 20.68
CA PRO A 455 -11.96 -60.80 21.33
C PRO A 455 -12.48 -61.79 22.37
N LEU A 456 -11.87 -61.84 23.55
CA LEU A 456 -12.43 -62.53 24.72
C LEU A 456 -12.06 -61.78 26.01
N GLU A 457 -12.86 -60.78 26.39
CA GLU A 457 -13.24 -60.50 27.80
C GLU A 457 -14.19 -59.30 27.84
N SER A 458 -15.48 -59.60 27.90
CA SER A 458 -16.52 -58.66 28.29
C SER A 458 -16.79 -58.84 29.79
N SER A 459 -16.38 -57.89 30.63
CA SER A 459 -16.97 -57.72 31.97
C SER A 459 -16.77 -56.31 32.53
N SER A 460 -17.92 -55.68 32.79
CA SER A 460 -18.21 -54.71 33.85
C SER A 460 -17.22 -53.56 34.11
N ILE A 461 -17.54 -52.37 33.59
CA ILE A 461 -17.30 -51.11 34.31
C ILE A 461 -18.60 -50.31 34.33
N ASP A 462 -18.99 -49.93 35.54
CA ASP A 462 -20.29 -49.40 35.94
C ASP A 462 -20.63 -48.01 35.37
N ALA A 463 -21.94 -47.81 35.18
CA ALA A 463 -22.58 -46.64 34.59
C ALA A 463 -22.71 -45.41 35.53
N SER A 464 -21.66 -45.06 36.27
CA SER A 464 -21.68 -43.91 37.21
C SER A 464 -20.56 -42.88 37.01
N THR A 465 -19.80 -42.96 35.92
CA THR A 465 -18.73 -41.98 35.60
C THR A 465 -18.94 -41.29 34.24
N SER A 466 -20.19 -41.10 33.82
CA SER A 466 -20.53 -40.51 32.50
C SER A 466 -20.67 -38.98 32.49
N ALA A 467 -20.12 -38.28 33.48
CA ALA A 467 -20.20 -36.82 33.56
C ALA A 467 -18.82 -36.10 33.58
N GLU A 468 -17.71 -36.82 33.66
CA GLU A 468 -16.36 -36.22 33.70
C GLU A 468 -15.48 -36.52 32.47
N THR A 469 -15.96 -37.35 31.53
CA THR A 469 -15.20 -37.74 30.32
C THR A 469 -15.44 -36.86 29.08
N ASP A 470 -16.37 -35.90 29.14
CA ASP A 470 -16.70 -34.99 28.03
C ASP A 470 -15.93 -33.65 28.03
N ASN A 471 -14.93 -33.50 28.91
CA ASN A 471 -14.15 -32.26 28.99
C ASN A 471 -12.95 -32.28 28.02
N PRO A 472 -12.88 -31.39 27.00
CA PRO A 472 -11.76 -31.32 26.04
C PRO A 472 -10.38 -31.15 26.70
N TYR A 473 -10.36 -30.74 27.98
CA TYR A 473 -9.18 -30.60 28.81
C TYR A 473 -8.43 -31.92 29.09
N TYR A 474 -9.14 -33.04 29.27
CA TYR A 474 -8.51 -34.32 29.60
C TYR A 474 -7.89 -35.01 28.38
N ILE A 475 -8.53 -34.90 27.22
CA ILE A 475 -8.03 -35.43 25.94
C ILE A 475 -6.74 -34.68 25.52
N ARG A 476 -6.68 -33.36 25.75
CA ARG A 476 -5.53 -32.51 25.43
C ARG A 476 -4.30 -32.78 26.30
N LYS A 477 -4.50 -33.19 27.56
CA LYS A 477 -3.43 -33.60 28.48
C LYS A 477 -2.87 -34.99 28.14
N MET A 478 -3.71 -35.91 27.63
CA MET A 478 -3.25 -37.21 27.15
C MET A 478 -2.50 -37.11 25.80
N ALA A 479 -2.95 -36.26 24.88
CA ALA A 479 -2.26 -36.00 23.61
C ALA A 479 -0.84 -35.44 23.80
N LYS A 480 -0.62 -34.65 24.87
CA LYS A 480 0.70 -34.13 25.24
C LYS A 480 1.65 -35.20 25.82
N LYS A 481 1.12 -36.36 26.25
CA LYS A 481 1.90 -37.45 26.84
C LYS A 481 2.31 -38.51 25.81
N ASN A 482 1.55 -38.69 24.73
CA ASN A 482 1.82 -39.68 23.68
C ASN A 482 2.03 -38.99 22.32
N MET A 483 3.19 -38.35 22.15
CA MET A 483 3.56 -37.62 20.93
C MET A 483 4.10 -38.56 19.82
N SER A 484 3.33 -39.60 19.49
CA SER A 484 3.61 -40.49 18.34
C SER A 484 2.36 -41.13 17.73
N ALA A 485 1.18 -40.95 18.33
CA ALA A 485 -0.05 -41.53 17.82
C ALA A 485 -1.20 -40.52 17.97
N ILE A 486 -1.32 -39.59 17.03
CA ILE A 486 -2.56 -38.91 16.63
C ILE A 486 -2.19 -38.13 15.35
N THR A 487 -2.32 -38.79 14.19
CA THR A 487 -2.39 -38.09 12.89
C THR A 487 -3.77 -38.28 12.24
N SER A 488 -4.63 -39.12 12.83
CA SER A 488 -5.98 -39.42 12.37
C SER A 488 -7.10 -38.63 13.08
N SER A 489 -6.80 -37.87 14.15
CA SER A 489 -7.81 -37.10 14.90
C SER A 489 -7.81 -35.60 14.61
N THR A 490 -6.92 -35.12 13.75
CA THR A 490 -6.81 -33.70 13.39
C THR A 490 -7.90 -33.27 12.40
N SER A 491 -8.47 -34.21 11.65
CA SER A 491 -9.52 -33.98 10.66
C SER A 491 -10.90 -33.75 11.28
N THR A 492 -11.23 -34.41 12.40
CA THR A 492 -12.48 -34.21 13.13
C THR A 492 -12.54 -32.92 13.96
N MET A 493 -11.40 -32.27 14.21
CA MET A 493 -11.30 -30.99 14.95
C MET A 493 -11.60 -29.75 14.09
N LEU A 494 -11.60 -29.87 12.75
CA LEU A 494 -11.85 -28.73 11.86
C LEU A 494 -13.34 -28.44 11.62
N GLN A 495 -14.24 -29.36 11.99
CA GLN A 495 -15.66 -29.30 11.64
C GLN A 495 -16.64 -29.10 12.81
N SER A 496 -16.19 -29.00 14.06
CA SER A 496 -17.15 -28.72 15.14
C SER A 496 -17.55 -27.24 15.11
N THR A 497 -18.80 -26.96 14.73
CA THR A 497 -19.52 -25.75 15.13
C THR A 497 -19.69 -25.75 16.65
N GLN A 498 -18.61 -25.48 17.39
CA GLN A 498 -18.66 -25.38 18.85
C GLN A 498 -18.98 -23.94 19.25
N HIS A 499 -19.98 -23.78 20.11
CA HIS A 499 -20.15 -22.58 20.90
C HIS A 499 -18.98 -22.47 21.88
N TYR A 500 -18.04 -21.56 21.60
CA TYR A 500 -16.93 -21.28 22.49
C TYR A 500 -17.43 -20.58 23.76
N SER A 501 -16.95 -21.01 24.93
CA SER A 501 -17.25 -20.35 26.19
C SER A 501 -16.50 -19.00 26.27
N TYR A 502 -17.04 -18.03 27.01
CA TYR A 502 -16.36 -16.75 27.26
C TYR A 502 -14.98 -16.95 27.91
N ARG A 503 -14.83 -18.01 28.71
CA ARG A 503 -13.57 -18.39 29.33
C ARG A 503 -12.51 -18.78 28.28
N ASP A 504 -12.90 -19.57 27.28
CA ASP A 504 -11.99 -20.02 26.22
C ASP A 504 -11.50 -18.84 25.37
N ILE A 505 -12.39 -17.87 25.09
CA ILE A 505 -12.04 -16.63 24.39
C ILE A 505 -11.03 -15.83 25.22
N PHE A 506 -11.25 -15.69 26.53
CA PHE A 506 -10.36 -14.93 27.41
C PHE A 506 -8.99 -15.59 27.58
N GLU A 507 -8.95 -16.91 27.77
CA GLU A 507 -7.71 -17.67 27.85
C GLU A 507 -6.92 -17.61 26.52
N GLN A 508 -7.64 -17.60 25.38
CA GLN A 508 -7.04 -17.44 24.07
C GLN A 508 -6.47 -16.04 23.82
N ILE A 509 -7.09 -14.95 24.31
CA ILE A 509 -6.59 -13.56 24.12
C ILE A 509 -5.13 -13.42 24.54
N PHE A 510 -4.76 -14.04 25.67
CA PHE A 510 -3.39 -14.00 26.19
C PHE A 510 -2.50 -15.15 25.68
N ASN A 511 -3.04 -16.03 24.82
CA ASN A 511 -2.45 -17.28 24.37
C ASN A 511 -1.72 -18.00 25.52
N ARG A 512 -2.39 -18.17 26.67
CA ARG A 512 -1.77 -18.65 27.91
C ARG A 512 -1.14 -20.05 27.76
N GLU A 513 -1.61 -20.82 26.78
CA GLU A 513 -1.17 -22.17 26.48
C GLU A 513 0.01 -22.24 25.48
N ASN A 514 0.49 -21.10 24.97
CA ASN A 514 1.56 -21.01 23.95
C ASN A 514 1.28 -21.91 22.72
N ILE A 515 0.09 -21.76 22.13
CA ILE A 515 -0.27 -22.49 20.91
C ILE A 515 0.55 -21.93 19.74
N GLU A 516 1.29 -22.80 19.04
CA GLU A 516 2.15 -22.43 17.90
C GLU A 516 1.43 -22.50 16.55
N VAL A 517 0.34 -23.29 16.45
CA VAL A 517 -0.41 -23.52 15.21
C VAL A 517 -1.70 -22.71 15.20
N GLN A 518 -2.04 -22.13 14.05
CA GLN A 518 -3.25 -21.33 13.90
C GLN A 518 -4.53 -22.18 13.98
N THR A 519 -5.50 -21.72 14.75
CA THR A 519 -6.81 -22.36 14.89
C THR A 519 -7.94 -21.39 14.52
N LYS A 520 -9.15 -21.91 14.25
CA LYS A 520 -10.32 -21.08 13.96
C LYS A 520 -10.64 -20.08 15.07
N LEU A 521 -10.53 -20.50 16.34
CA LEU A 521 -10.73 -19.64 17.49
C LEU A 521 -9.65 -18.55 17.58
N SER A 522 -8.37 -18.93 17.48
CA SER A 522 -7.26 -17.97 17.50
C SER A 522 -7.36 -16.95 16.36
N SER A 523 -7.77 -17.38 15.16
CA SER A 523 -8.02 -16.49 14.03
C SER A 523 -9.14 -15.50 14.34
N ARG A 524 -10.29 -15.95 14.84
CA ARG A 524 -11.40 -15.07 15.23
C ARG A 524 -10.97 -14.06 16.29
N VAL A 525 -10.31 -14.52 17.37
CA VAL A 525 -9.79 -13.66 18.44
C VAL A 525 -8.83 -12.61 17.88
N SER A 526 -7.90 -13.02 17.02
CA SER A 526 -6.95 -12.11 16.37
C SER A 526 -7.65 -11.04 15.53
N MET A 527 -8.71 -11.40 14.78
CA MET A 527 -9.49 -10.42 14.01
C MET A 527 -10.20 -9.40 14.90
N TRP A 528 -10.75 -9.82 16.05
CA TRP A 528 -11.32 -8.90 17.04
C TRP A 528 -10.26 -7.96 17.62
N ILE A 529 -9.09 -8.49 17.97
CA ILE A 529 -7.97 -7.70 18.50
C ILE A 529 -7.48 -6.68 17.45
N ILE A 530 -7.28 -7.08 16.19
CA ILE A 530 -6.87 -6.18 15.10
C ILE A 530 -7.89 -5.04 14.91
N THR A 531 -9.19 -5.37 14.95
CA THR A 531 -10.26 -4.38 14.84
C THR A 531 -10.25 -3.43 16.02
N ALA A 532 -10.12 -3.94 17.25
CA ALA A 532 -10.03 -3.12 18.46
C ALA A 532 -8.82 -2.20 18.44
N ILE A 533 -7.63 -2.69 18.07
CA ILE A 533 -6.42 -1.88 17.91
C ILE A 533 -6.67 -0.76 16.90
N SER A 534 -7.26 -1.07 15.74
CA SER A 534 -7.54 -0.07 14.70
C SER A 534 -8.46 1.04 15.22
N VAL A 535 -9.50 0.70 15.99
CA VAL A 535 -10.41 1.69 16.62
C VAL A 535 -9.67 2.53 17.67
N PHE A 536 -8.92 1.90 18.58
CA PHE A 536 -8.17 2.62 19.60
C PHE A 536 -7.07 3.52 19.02
N LEU A 537 -6.45 3.14 17.90
CA LEU A 537 -5.50 4.00 17.19
C LEU A 537 -6.17 5.25 16.61
N VAL A 538 -7.40 5.14 16.08
CA VAL A 538 -8.18 6.30 15.64
C VAL A 538 -8.49 7.20 16.82
N VAL A 539 -8.99 6.63 17.93
CA VAL A 539 -9.28 7.39 19.17
C VAL A 539 -8.03 8.09 19.69
N LEU A 540 -6.90 7.39 19.77
CA LEU A 540 -5.62 7.94 20.20
C LEU A 540 -5.17 9.10 19.30
N SER A 541 -5.29 8.95 17.98
CA SER A 541 -4.89 9.97 17.02
C SER A 541 -5.79 11.21 17.09
N VAL A 542 -7.10 11.02 17.32
CA VAL A 542 -8.05 12.13 17.55
C VAL A 542 -7.72 12.86 18.86
N LEU A 543 -7.48 12.12 19.95
CA LEU A 543 -7.09 12.70 21.24
C LEU A 543 -5.78 13.50 21.12
N LEU A 544 -4.77 12.95 20.45
CA LEU A 544 -3.51 13.64 20.18
C LEU A 544 -3.70 14.94 19.40
N THR A 545 -4.66 14.96 18.46
CA THR A 545 -4.93 16.15 17.64
C THR A 545 -5.69 17.21 18.42
N VAL A 546 -6.72 16.82 19.19
CA VAL A 546 -7.57 17.74 19.96
C VAL A 546 -6.83 18.32 21.15
N LEU A 547 -6.11 17.48 21.90
CA LEU A 547 -5.42 17.87 23.14
C LEU A 547 -3.99 18.34 22.89
N ILE A 548 -3.61 18.63 21.64
CA ILE A 548 -2.22 18.96 21.30
C ILE A 548 -1.70 20.17 22.08
N ASN A 549 -2.52 21.22 22.26
CA ASN A 549 -2.13 22.43 22.97
C ASN A 549 -2.02 22.17 24.48
N ASP A 550 -2.95 21.40 25.05
CA ASP A 550 -2.97 21.04 26.47
C ASP A 550 -1.79 20.14 26.82
N LEU A 551 -1.39 19.26 25.90
CA LEU A 551 -0.20 18.42 26.02
C LEU A 551 1.08 19.26 26.11
N PHE A 552 1.20 20.31 25.29
CA PHE A 552 2.32 21.24 25.33
C PHE A 552 2.31 22.11 26.58
N ASN A 553 1.13 22.44 27.11
CA ASN A 553 0.97 23.15 28.38
C ASN A 553 1.18 22.24 29.61
N MET A 554 1.55 20.98 29.40
CA MET A 554 1.79 19.99 30.45
C MET A 554 0.57 19.75 31.34
N ASP A 555 -0.64 19.83 30.78
CA ASP A 555 -1.87 19.55 31.52
C ASP A 555 -1.95 18.05 31.94
N PRO A 556 -2.08 17.74 33.24
CA PRO A 556 -2.12 16.34 33.70
C PRO A 556 -3.30 15.54 33.14
N GLY A 557 -4.45 16.18 32.90
CA GLY A 557 -5.65 15.52 32.37
C GLY A 557 -5.47 15.02 30.95
N ALA A 558 -4.84 15.84 30.09
CA ALA A 558 -4.49 15.47 28.72
C ALA A 558 -3.51 14.28 28.68
N TRP A 559 -2.42 14.35 29.46
CA TRP A 559 -1.43 13.27 29.53
C TRP A 559 -2.03 11.96 30.05
N PHE A 560 -2.89 12.01 31.07
CA PHE A 560 -3.58 10.83 31.60
C PHE A 560 -4.48 10.17 30.54
N SER A 561 -5.29 10.97 29.84
CA SER A 561 -6.22 10.48 28.82
C SER A 561 -5.49 9.75 27.67
N ILE A 562 -4.39 10.35 27.18
CA ILE A 562 -3.55 9.74 26.13
C ILE A 562 -2.81 8.51 26.67
N GLY A 563 -2.31 8.57 27.90
CA GLY A 563 -1.63 7.47 28.56
C GLY A 563 -2.51 6.23 28.68
N VAL A 564 -3.76 6.39 29.13
CA VAL A 564 -4.72 5.28 29.27
C VAL A 564 -4.97 4.60 27.93
N VAL A 565 -5.29 5.36 26.88
CA VAL A 565 -5.56 4.77 25.54
C VAL A 565 -4.30 4.11 24.98
N SER A 566 -3.12 4.71 25.17
CA SER A 566 -1.84 4.14 24.74
C SER A 566 -1.54 2.81 25.42
N ILE A 567 -1.80 2.70 26.74
CA ILE A 567 -1.64 1.47 27.50
C ILE A 567 -2.57 0.38 26.95
N PHE A 568 -3.83 0.69 26.64
CA PHE A 568 -4.76 -0.26 26.01
C PHE A 568 -4.24 -0.76 24.65
N VAL A 569 -3.77 0.14 23.79
CA VAL A 569 -3.17 -0.23 22.49
C VAL A 569 -1.96 -1.14 22.69
N ILE A 570 -1.08 -0.84 23.66
CA ILE A 570 0.09 -1.66 23.97
C ILE A 570 -0.33 -3.06 24.45
N ILE A 571 -1.29 -3.15 25.36
CA ILE A 571 -1.80 -4.43 25.87
C ILE A 571 -2.37 -5.28 24.72
N LEU A 572 -3.20 -4.69 23.86
CA LEU A 572 -3.77 -5.38 22.71
C LEU A 572 -2.70 -5.80 21.69
N THR A 573 -1.67 -4.97 21.50
CA THR A 573 -0.54 -5.27 20.62
C THR A 573 0.26 -6.47 21.15
N ILE A 574 0.53 -6.52 22.45
CA ILE A 574 1.19 -7.66 23.11
C ILE A 574 0.32 -8.91 23.01
N ALA A 575 -1.00 -8.79 23.19
CA ALA A 575 -1.93 -9.90 23.05
C ALA A 575 -1.93 -10.46 21.62
N LEU A 576 -1.91 -9.59 20.60
CA LEU A 576 -1.79 -10.00 19.20
C LEU A 576 -0.44 -10.64 18.89
N ALA A 577 0.66 -10.07 19.42
CA ALA A 577 2.01 -10.61 19.23
C ALA A 577 2.18 -12.02 19.81
N ARG A 578 1.38 -12.39 20.82
CA ARG A 578 1.34 -13.73 21.39
C ARG A 578 0.51 -14.73 20.58
N GLN A 579 -0.32 -14.30 19.63
CA GLN A 579 -1.12 -15.24 18.82
C GLN A 579 -0.26 -15.99 17.80
N PRO A 580 -0.61 -17.24 17.45
CA PRO A 580 0.05 -17.97 16.37
C PRO A 580 -0.10 -17.23 15.03
N SER A 581 1.01 -17.08 14.31
CA SER A 581 1.07 -16.36 13.03
C SER A 581 1.52 -17.27 11.89
N ASP A 582 1.20 -16.89 10.65
CA ASP A 582 1.53 -17.70 9.47
C ASP A 582 3.05 -17.71 9.24
N ASN A 583 3.59 -18.92 9.16
CA ASN A 583 4.99 -19.22 8.95
C ASN A 583 5.39 -19.47 7.50
N LYS A 584 4.48 -19.36 6.50
CA LYS A 584 4.80 -19.53 5.06
C LYS A 584 6.09 -18.81 4.68
N GLN A 585 7.07 -19.51 4.09
CA GLN A 585 8.34 -18.89 3.69
C GLN A 585 8.11 -17.95 2.50
N LEU A 586 8.50 -16.68 2.66
CA LEU A 586 8.40 -15.65 1.64
C LEU A 586 9.79 -15.06 1.39
N SER A 587 10.02 -14.51 0.21
CA SER A 587 11.25 -13.77 -0.12
C SER A 587 11.50 -12.59 0.81
N PHE A 588 10.43 -11.95 1.28
CA PHE A 588 10.45 -10.87 2.25
C PHE A 588 9.27 -11.00 3.21
N LYS A 589 9.54 -10.75 4.49
CA LYS A 589 8.57 -10.70 5.58
C LYS A 589 8.79 -9.41 6.34
N VAL A 590 7.72 -8.71 6.69
CA VAL A 590 7.78 -7.56 7.58
C VAL A 590 8.43 -7.99 8.90
N PRO A 591 9.51 -7.34 9.35
CA PRO A 591 10.10 -7.63 10.64
C PRO A 591 9.18 -7.15 11.77
N TRP A 592 9.25 -7.81 12.92
CA TRP A 592 8.53 -7.40 14.14
C TRP A 592 7.02 -7.19 13.96
N VAL A 593 6.35 -8.04 13.18
CA VAL A 593 4.87 -8.12 13.20
C VAL A 593 4.44 -8.54 14.61
N PRO A 594 3.43 -7.88 15.22
CA PRO A 594 2.49 -6.91 14.64
C PRO A 594 2.87 -5.42 14.81
N PHE A 595 4.01 -5.10 15.42
CA PHE A 595 4.38 -3.72 15.78
C PHE A 595 4.56 -2.79 14.58
N ILE A 596 5.28 -3.21 13.54
CA ILE A 596 5.53 -2.34 12.37
C ILE A 596 4.23 -1.97 11.63
N PRO A 597 3.33 -2.93 11.28
CA PRO A 597 2.06 -2.56 10.65
C PRO A 597 1.19 -1.65 11.54
N ILE A 598 1.13 -1.88 12.85
CA ILE A 598 0.38 -1.04 13.80
C ILE A 598 0.94 0.38 13.83
N LEU A 599 2.27 0.53 13.83
CA LEU A 599 2.92 1.83 13.77
C LEU A 599 2.66 2.54 12.43
N SER A 600 2.66 1.80 11.31
CA SER A 600 2.29 2.34 10.00
C SER A 600 0.86 2.88 10.00
N VAL A 601 -0.12 2.11 10.52
CA VAL A 601 -1.51 2.55 10.68
C VAL A 601 -1.60 3.83 11.52
N PHE A 602 -0.92 3.86 12.67
CA PHE A 602 -0.90 5.03 13.55
C PHE A 602 -0.35 6.27 12.84
N VAL A 603 0.80 6.18 12.19
CA VAL A 603 1.44 7.31 11.50
C VAL A 603 0.53 7.82 10.37
N ASN A 604 -0.04 6.92 9.57
CA ASN A 604 -0.90 7.31 8.45
C ASN A 604 -2.17 8.02 8.91
N ILE A 605 -2.82 7.53 9.98
CA ILE A 605 -4.02 8.18 10.56
C ILE A 605 -3.66 9.57 11.09
N ASN A 606 -2.54 9.72 11.81
CA ASN A 606 -2.11 11.02 12.32
C ASN A 606 -1.82 12.03 11.20
N LEU A 607 -1.22 11.59 10.09
CA LEU A 607 -0.99 12.45 8.92
C LEU A 607 -2.32 12.85 8.27
N MET A 608 -3.28 11.93 8.21
CA MET A 608 -4.60 12.18 7.61
C MET A 608 -5.40 13.22 8.41
N LEU A 609 -5.33 13.20 9.74
CA LEU A 609 -6.00 14.18 10.62
C LEU A 609 -5.41 15.59 10.52
N LYS A 610 -4.18 15.75 10.02
CA LYS A 610 -3.53 17.05 9.80
C LYS A 610 -3.89 17.69 8.47
N LEU A 611 -4.65 17.01 7.61
CA LEU A 611 -5.08 17.55 6.32
C LEU A 611 -6.23 18.56 6.49
N ASN A 612 -6.28 19.56 5.61
CA ASN A 612 -7.34 20.58 5.60
C ASN A 612 -8.73 19.96 5.36
N LEU A 613 -9.76 20.51 6.00
CA LEU A 613 -11.16 20.08 5.84
C LEU A 613 -11.65 20.13 4.37
N ASP A 614 -11.18 21.10 3.59
CA ASP A 614 -11.49 21.19 2.16
C ASP A 614 -11.09 19.92 1.38
N THR A 615 -10.00 19.28 1.80
CA THR A 615 -9.51 18.02 1.24
C THR A 615 -10.53 16.90 1.45
N TRP A 616 -11.11 16.83 2.64
CA TRP A 616 -12.11 15.83 3.01
C TRP A 616 -13.42 16.00 2.23
N TYR A 617 -13.89 17.24 2.03
CA TYR A 617 -15.07 17.49 1.21
C TYR A 617 -14.87 17.02 -0.23
N ARG A 618 -13.72 17.31 -0.83
CA ARG A 618 -13.38 16.89 -2.19
C ARG A 618 -13.25 15.37 -2.32
N PHE A 619 -12.60 14.73 -1.35
CA PHE A 619 -12.53 13.28 -1.26
C PHE A 619 -13.92 12.64 -1.16
N MET A 620 -14.82 13.23 -0.37
CA MET A 620 -16.19 12.76 -0.23
C MET A 620 -16.99 12.84 -1.54
N TYR A 621 -16.85 13.92 -2.31
CA TYR A 621 -17.47 14.02 -3.65
C TYR A 621 -16.97 12.92 -4.60
N TRP A 622 -15.66 12.63 -4.58
CA TRP A 622 -15.10 11.53 -5.37
C TRP A 622 -15.63 10.16 -4.95
N MET A 623 -15.72 9.92 -3.64
CA MET A 623 -16.26 8.67 -3.10
C MET A 623 -17.73 8.47 -3.44
N ILE A 624 -18.54 9.54 -3.42
CA ILE A 624 -19.95 9.48 -3.86
C ILE A 624 -20.04 9.01 -5.31
N ALA A 625 -19.21 9.57 -6.21
CA ALA A 625 -19.18 9.14 -7.62
C ALA A 625 -18.80 7.65 -7.75
N GLY A 626 -17.81 7.19 -6.97
CA GLY A 626 -17.42 5.78 -6.93
C GLY A 626 -18.55 4.87 -6.45
N PHE A 627 -19.22 5.23 -5.35
CA PHE A 627 -20.33 4.45 -4.83
C PHE A 627 -21.50 4.37 -5.81
N LEU A 628 -21.79 5.43 -6.55
CA LEU A 628 -22.80 5.38 -7.63
C LEU A 628 -22.43 4.33 -8.69
N ILE A 629 -21.15 4.24 -9.07
CA ILE A 629 -20.66 3.22 -10.02
C ILE A 629 -20.75 1.82 -9.40
N TYR A 630 -20.33 1.64 -8.16
CA TYR A 630 -20.34 0.33 -7.50
C TYR A 630 -21.76 -0.22 -7.29
N PHE A 631 -22.65 0.60 -6.71
CA PHE A 631 -24.03 0.18 -6.44
C PHE A 631 -24.86 0.07 -7.73
N GLY A 632 -24.57 0.90 -8.73
CA GLY A 632 -25.24 0.89 -10.03
C GLY A 632 -24.77 -0.22 -10.97
N TYR A 633 -23.49 -0.57 -10.95
CA TYR A 633 -22.85 -1.50 -11.89
C TYR A 633 -22.03 -2.60 -11.21
N GLY A 634 -21.04 -2.23 -10.39
CA GLY A 634 -19.99 -3.14 -9.90
C GLY A 634 -20.52 -4.35 -9.13
N MET A 635 -21.37 -4.12 -8.12
CA MET A 635 -21.97 -5.18 -7.31
C MET A 635 -22.76 -6.22 -8.13
N TRP A 636 -23.29 -5.82 -9.29
CA TRP A 636 -24.09 -6.69 -10.15
C TRP A 636 -23.24 -7.48 -11.14
N ASN A 637 -22.11 -6.92 -11.54
CA ASN A 637 -21.25 -7.44 -12.60
C ASN A 637 -19.96 -8.09 -12.11
N SER A 638 -19.70 -8.04 -10.79
CA SER A 638 -18.60 -8.72 -10.09
C SER A 638 -18.42 -10.17 -10.58
N SER A 639 -17.18 -10.55 -10.85
CA SER A 639 -16.78 -11.93 -11.19
C SER A 639 -17.13 -12.90 -10.07
N GLU A 640 -16.90 -12.49 -8.83
CA GLU A 640 -17.14 -13.30 -7.63
C GLU A 640 -18.64 -13.53 -7.37
N ARG A 641 -19.51 -12.69 -7.93
CA ARG A 641 -20.96 -12.96 -7.95
C ARG A 641 -21.33 -14.11 -8.89
N LYS A 642 -20.58 -14.28 -9.98
CA LYS A 642 -20.90 -15.20 -11.08
C LYS A 642 -20.27 -16.57 -10.94
N LEU A 643 -19.35 -16.77 -10.00
CA LEU A 643 -18.84 -18.09 -9.64
C LEU A 643 -20.02 -18.93 -9.15
N PRO A 644 -20.52 -19.89 -9.95
CA PRO A 644 -21.50 -20.84 -9.45
C PRO A 644 -20.76 -21.78 -8.49
N ALA A 645 -21.46 -22.24 -7.44
CA ALA A 645 -20.93 -23.27 -6.54
C ALA A 645 -20.39 -24.51 -7.30
N SER A 646 -20.86 -24.73 -8.53
CA SER A 646 -20.36 -25.79 -9.42
C SER A 646 -18.95 -25.60 -9.95
N LYS A 647 -18.40 -24.38 -10.03
CA LYS A 647 -16.99 -24.14 -10.43
C LYS A 647 -16.00 -24.38 -9.30
N LEU A 648 -16.40 -24.20 -8.04
CA LEU A 648 -15.59 -24.71 -6.93
C LEU A 648 -15.51 -26.23 -7.04
N ALA A 649 -16.66 -26.91 -7.20
CA ALA A 649 -16.71 -28.37 -7.33
C ALA A 649 -15.87 -28.91 -8.51
N THR A 650 -15.93 -28.28 -9.68
CA THR A 650 -15.12 -28.72 -10.84
C THR A 650 -13.63 -28.38 -10.74
N VAL A 651 -13.24 -27.35 -9.97
CA VAL A 651 -11.82 -27.11 -9.65
C VAL A 651 -11.32 -28.13 -8.63
N TYR A 652 -12.17 -28.56 -7.70
CA TYR A 652 -11.88 -29.67 -6.78
C TYR A 652 -11.81 -31.02 -7.53
N GLU A 653 -12.72 -31.31 -8.46
CA GLU A 653 -12.70 -32.51 -9.30
C GLU A 653 -11.49 -32.54 -10.24
N ALA A 654 -11.16 -31.42 -10.90
CA ALA A 654 -9.99 -31.37 -11.78
C ALA A 654 -8.66 -31.53 -11.01
N ALA A 655 -8.61 -31.10 -9.74
CA ALA A 655 -7.47 -31.35 -8.86
C ALA A 655 -7.40 -32.80 -8.38
N SER A 656 -8.54 -33.45 -8.10
CA SER A 656 -8.59 -34.87 -7.75
C SER A 656 -8.27 -35.78 -8.94
N ASP A 657 -8.70 -35.41 -10.15
CA ASP A 657 -8.44 -36.17 -11.37
C ASP A 657 -6.95 -36.14 -11.72
N ALA A 658 -6.28 -34.99 -11.54
CA ALA A 658 -4.83 -34.87 -11.71
C ALA A 658 -4.03 -35.68 -10.67
N GLU A 659 -4.52 -35.78 -9.42
CA GLU A 659 -3.95 -36.67 -8.39
C GLU A 659 -4.13 -38.14 -8.77
N SER A 660 -5.29 -38.52 -9.32
CA SER A 660 -5.58 -39.90 -9.75
C SER A 660 -4.72 -40.32 -10.95
N GLU A 661 -4.49 -39.42 -11.92
CA GLU A 661 -3.58 -39.69 -13.06
C GLU A 661 -2.11 -39.81 -12.61
N GLU A 662 -1.70 -39.08 -11.58
CA GLU A 662 -0.34 -39.17 -11.03
C GLU A 662 -0.14 -40.43 -10.17
N GLU A 663 -1.15 -40.88 -9.43
CA GLU A 663 -1.16 -42.18 -8.73
C GLU A 663 -1.21 -43.37 -9.70
N VAL A 664 -2.00 -43.30 -10.77
CA VAL A 664 -2.01 -44.31 -11.84
C VAL A 664 -0.63 -44.37 -12.51
N ARG A 665 -0.01 -43.22 -12.81
CA ARG A 665 1.34 -43.17 -13.41
C ARG A 665 2.44 -43.72 -12.47
N LYS A 666 2.32 -43.50 -11.15
CA LYS A 666 3.24 -44.08 -10.15
C LYS A 666 3.01 -45.58 -9.93
N SER A 667 1.76 -46.05 -9.99
CA SER A 667 1.43 -47.48 -9.87
C SER A 667 1.78 -48.28 -11.12
N GLU A 668 1.75 -47.69 -12.32
CA GLU A 668 2.24 -48.30 -13.56
C GLU A 668 3.78 -48.33 -13.67
N GLN A 669 4.49 -47.43 -12.96
CA GLN A 669 5.96 -47.45 -12.89
C GLN A 669 6.52 -48.43 -11.84
N SER A 670 5.69 -48.91 -10.91
CA SER A 670 6.10 -49.82 -9.82
C SER A 670 6.37 -51.29 -10.24
N PRO A 671 5.70 -51.91 -11.24
CA PRO A 671 5.96 -53.30 -11.60
C PRO A 671 7.23 -53.49 -12.43
N LEU A 672 7.81 -52.42 -13.00
CA LEU A 672 9.00 -52.50 -13.84
C LEU A 672 10.32 -52.47 -13.06
N LEU A 673 10.29 -52.23 -11.74
CA LEU A 673 11.47 -52.19 -10.89
C LEU A 673 11.65 -53.42 -9.97
N SER A 674 10.70 -54.38 -9.95
CA SER A 674 10.84 -55.62 -9.15
C SER A 674 11.45 -56.82 -9.89
N GLN A 675 12.06 -56.62 -11.07
CA GLN A 675 12.80 -57.66 -11.80
C GLN A 675 14.32 -57.41 -11.92
N LYS A 676 14.88 -56.46 -11.18
CA LYS A 676 16.33 -56.27 -11.06
C LYS A 676 16.75 -55.82 -9.65
N SER A 677 16.72 -56.74 -8.70
CA SER A 677 17.75 -56.92 -7.65
C SER A 677 17.41 -58.15 -6.82
#